data_AF-A0A849C155-F1
#
_entry.id   AF-A0A849C155-F1
#
_cell.length_a   1.000
_cell.length_b   1.000
_cell.length_c   1.000
_cell.angle_alpha   90.00
_cell.angle_beta   90.00
_cell.angle_gamma   90.00
#
_symmetry.space_group_name_H-M   'P 1'
#
loop_
_entity.id
_entity.type
_entity.pdbx_description
1 polymer ?
#
loop_
_entity_poly.entity_id
_entity_poly.type
_entity_poly.pdbx_seq_one_letter_code
_entity_poly.pdbx_strand_id
1 'polypeptide(L)'
;MEWLIAPFEVTFVQRALWGGLLVSGICALAGTWVVVRGMAFLGQAMAQGLLPGVAVAALLGGNLIVGAAFSAGAMAVGVTALGRNQRFAADTAIGLLFAGMLSLGVIIVSRSQSFAVDVTGLLFGDILAIRAQDVVYLAVALAISLLIAVLGHRAFVALAFDPRTAHTLGLRPRWAQGALLGLLTLAIVASFHVVGTLLVFGLLIAPPAAATYWSHRIPVIMALAALFGGVATVTGLLVSWHAGTAAGATIAAIAVGEFFVSAAVAQLRTRLRTRLSANTIRSRTRLAGSGVNVLVLFMVVGAILPLIGCGTSPSDDVVPEEKPHGYVEGAEEADGPQSRLVVADPDGAVRVVDLITEEVTDGGEVPNVVRMTGDGRFAYPITADAARIVDGGAWTVDHGDHVHYYRATTKDVGSVPRGGATGVHSDVVITAMIVDGSMPRTILLDRAALEAGTVTERGVIDGIALPYAEHLVVVSGSGTAEVRDRDGAAVTPLTESCLEPRGSATTRRGVVFGCADGALMVSADEGRFTAVKIAYPQPVPAAERATEFTHRAGSTALAARAGDRGAWVLDSRAHTWVLVETGPVVAANTAGEGSALLTLTRDGVLHAHDLTTGVESARTQVLTAAVSGDTSPVIEIDTNRAYINDAEGRAVHEIDYRDNLRRARTFPLDITPAHMVETGR
;
A
#
# COMPACT_ATOMS: atom_id res chain seq x y z
N MET A 1 11.34 43.73 20.22
CA MET A 1 12.54 43.04 19.70
C MET A 1 13.37 42.40 20.81
N GLU A 2 13.55 43.07 21.97
CA GLU A 2 14.27 42.48 23.12
C GLU A 2 13.72 41.12 23.57
N TRP A 3 12.39 40.92 23.57
CA TRP A 3 11.76 39.63 23.92
C TRP A 3 12.20 38.43 23.05
N LEU A 4 12.59 38.67 21.78
CA LEU A 4 13.06 37.64 20.85
C LEU A 4 14.58 37.42 20.91
N ILE A 5 15.36 38.46 21.27
CA ILE A 5 16.82 38.44 21.16
C ILE A 5 17.49 38.20 22.52
N ALA A 6 16.87 38.62 23.63
CA ALA A 6 17.41 38.50 24.98
C ALA A 6 17.86 37.07 25.38
N PRO A 7 17.13 35.99 25.03
CA PRO A 7 17.59 34.63 25.35
C PRO A 7 18.91 34.29 24.66
N PHE A 8 19.14 34.80 23.45
CA PHE A 8 20.32 34.51 22.63
C PHE A 8 21.52 35.40 22.91
N GLU A 9 21.44 36.35 23.84
CA GLU A 9 22.61 37.08 24.34
C GLU A 9 23.41 36.23 25.34
N VAL A 10 22.76 35.23 25.93
CA VAL A 10 23.35 34.35 26.93
C VAL A 10 24.17 33.24 26.28
N THR A 11 25.44 33.13 26.65
CA THR A 11 26.42 32.24 25.98
C THR A 11 26.04 30.76 25.98
N PHE A 12 25.36 30.25 27.01
CA PHE A 12 24.91 28.86 27.03
C PHE A 12 23.72 28.62 26.09
N VAL A 13 22.81 29.58 25.93
CA VAL A 13 21.69 29.49 24.97
C VAL A 13 22.19 29.61 23.53
N GLN A 14 23.22 30.44 23.27
CA GLN A 14 23.88 30.48 21.97
C GLN A 14 24.50 29.13 21.60
N ARG A 15 25.14 28.45 22.57
CA ARG A 15 25.70 27.12 22.35
C ARG A 15 24.60 26.07 22.13
N ALA A 16 23.50 26.15 22.88
CA ALA A 16 22.33 25.31 22.68
C ALA A 16 21.74 25.49 21.27
N LEU A 17 21.67 26.73 20.78
CA LEU A 17 21.22 27.05 19.43
C LEU A 17 22.14 26.43 18.37
N TRP A 18 23.46 26.69 18.44
CA TRP A 18 24.41 26.12 17.49
C TRP A 18 24.42 24.59 17.52
N GLY A 19 24.39 24.00 18.72
CA GLY A 19 24.30 22.55 18.89
C GLY A 19 23.03 21.97 18.29
N GLY A 20 21.86 22.56 18.59
CA GLY A 20 20.58 22.11 18.04
C GLY A 20 20.47 22.26 16.52
N LEU A 21 21.05 23.32 15.94
CA LEU A 21 21.13 23.48 14.48
C LEU A 21 22.01 22.40 13.83
N LEU A 22 23.16 22.10 14.42
CA LEU A 22 24.05 21.04 13.93
C LEU A 22 23.39 19.67 14.03
N VAL A 23 22.74 19.37 15.17
CA VAL A 23 21.98 18.13 15.38
C VAL A 23 20.82 18.02 14.40
N SER A 24 20.09 19.11 14.15
CA SER A 24 19.02 19.15 13.14
C SER A 24 19.55 18.81 11.74
N GLY A 25 20.73 19.32 11.37
CA GLY A 25 21.38 18.96 10.11
C GLY A 25 21.78 17.48 10.03
N ILE A 26 22.37 16.94 11.10
CA ILE A 26 22.78 15.53 11.17
C ILE A 26 21.54 14.62 11.07
N CYS A 27 20.52 14.90 11.87
CA CYS A 27 19.25 14.18 11.88
C CYS A 27 18.50 14.31 10.57
N ALA A 28 18.54 15.47 9.88
CA ALA A 28 17.93 15.62 8.57
C ALA A 28 18.56 14.69 7.52
N LEU A 29 19.88 14.55 7.52
CA LEU A 29 20.59 13.68 6.57
C LEU A 29 20.28 12.20 6.79
N ALA A 30 20.39 11.72 8.04
CA ALA A 30 20.10 10.33 8.37
C ALA A 30 18.60 10.02 8.31
N GLY A 31 17.79 10.90 8.90
CA GLY A 31 16.35 10.78 9.05
C GLY A 31 15.57 10.79 7.74
N THR A 32 16.03 11.56 6.74
CA THR A 32 15.41 11.52 5.41
C THR A 32 15.44 10.11 4.81
N TRP A 33 16.56 9.39 4.94
CA TRP A 33 16.64 8.01 4.46
C TRP A 33 15.84 7.03 5.30
N VAL A 34 15.73 7.27 6.60
CA VAL A 34 14.88 6.48 7.51
C VAL A 34 13.41 6.60 7.09
N VAL A 35 12.91 7.82 6.88
CA VAL A 35 11.52 8.09 6.51
C VAL A 35 11.20 7.59 5.11
N VAL A 36 12.03 7.91 4.10
CA VAL A 36 11.79 7.51 2.70
C VAL A 36 11.75 5.98 2.54
N ARG A 37 12.48 5.24 3.39
CA ARG A 37 12.51 3.77 3.35
C ARG A 37 11.54 3.10 4.33
N GLY A 38 10.71 3.86 5.04
CA GLY A 38 9.77 3.31 6.03
C GLY A 38 10.44 2.64 7.24
N MET A 39 11.68 3.01 7.59
CA MET A 39 12.46 2.36 8.65
C MET A 39 12.40 3.12 9.99
N ALA A 40 11.33 3.86 10.29
CA ALA A 40 11.24 4.70 11.49
C ALA A 40 11.46 3.91 12.79
N PHE A 41 10.96 2.67 12.85
CA PHE A 41 11.15 1.78 13.99
C PHE A 41 12.62 1.44 14.26
N LEU A 42 13.43 1.30 13.21
CA LEU A 42 14.88 1.07 13.33
C LEU A 42 15.58 2.23 14.03
N GLY A 43 15.18 3.48 13.76
CA GLY A 43 15.73 4.66 14.43
C GLY A 43 15.52 4.60 15.94
N GLN A 44 14.32 4.26 16.39
CA GLN A 44 14.01 4.09 17.82
C GLN A 44 14.76 2.90 18.42
N ALA A 45 14.82 1.79 17.70
CA ALA A 45 15.53 0.60 18.14
C ALA A 45 17.02 0.89 18.41
N MET A 46 17.68 1.61 17.50
CA MET A 46 19.07 2.01 17.66
C MET A 46 19.28 3.02 18.80
N ALA A 47 18.34 3.95 18.99
CA ALA A 47 18.40 4.96 20.05
C ALA A 47 18.22 4.38 21.47
N GLN A 48 17.58 3.22 21.62
CA GLN A 48 17.55 2.50 22.90
C GLN A 48 18.61 1.39 22.97
N GLY A 49 19.07 0.91 21.81
CA GLY A 49 20.19 -0.03 21.70
C GLY A 49 21.52 0.51 22.24
N LEU A 50 21.67 1.82 22.44
CA LEU A 50 22.85 2.42 23.11
C LEU A 50 22.89 2.19 24.63
N LEU A 51 21.74 1.90 25.26
CA LEU A 51 21.61 1.88 26.72
C LEU A 51 22.57 0.89 27.41
N PRO A 52 22.75 -0.37 26.94
CA PRO A 52 23.74 -1.29 27.51
C PRO A 52 25.16 -0.74 27.49
N GLY A 53 25.60 -0.19 26.35
CA GLY A 53 26.96 0.32 26.19
C GLY A 53 27.22 1.54 27.05
N VAL A 54 26.26 2.46 27.13
CA VAL A 54 26.32 3.63 28.01
C VAL A 54 26.39 3.18 29.47
N ALA A 55 25.55 2.22 29.87
CA ALA A 55 25.55 1.68 31.23
C ALA A 55 26.88 1.02 31.59
N VAL A 56 27.45 0.18 30.72
CA VAL A 56 28.76 -0.46 30.95
C VAL A 56 29.87 0.58 31.02
N ALA A 57 29.91 1.55 30.10
CA ALA A 57 30.91 2.61 30.11
C ALA A 57 30.82 3.44 31.40
N ALA A 58 29.62 3.76 31.85
CA ALA A 58 29.40 4.48 33.10
C ALA A 58 29.94 3.69 34.31
N LEU A 59 29.66 2.38 34.39
CA LEU A 59 30.13 1.53 35.49
C LEU A 59 31.65 1.36 35.55
N LEU A 60 32.30 1.36 34.39
CA LEU A 60 33.75 1.26 34.28
C LEU A 60 34.47 2.61 34.43
N GLY A 61 33.73 3.71 34.59
CA GLY A 61 34.29 5.07 34.57
C GLY A 61 34.91 5.44 33.21
N GLY A 62 34.48 4.79 32.13
CA GLY A 62 34.95 4.98 30.77
C GLY A 62 34.21 6.09 30.02
N ASN A 63 34.56 6.27 28.75
CA ASN A 63 33.91 7.26 27.88
C ASN A 63 32.54 6.75 27.39
N LEU A 64 31.46 7.48 27.75
CA LEU A 64 30.08 7.16 27.41
C LEU A 64 29.82 7.08 25.89
N ILE A 65 30.48 7.93 25.11
CA ILE A 65 30.35 7.96 23.63
C ILE A 65 30.89 6.66 23.04
N VAL A 66 32.01 6.16 23.57
CA VAL A 66 32.63 4.90 23.11
C VAL A 66 31.72 3.72 23.46
N GLY A 67 31.14 3.71 24.67
CA GLY A 67 30.15 2.71 25.07
C GLY A 67 28.92 2.70 24.16
N ALA A 68 28.33 3.88 23.91
CA ALA A 68 27.19 4.05 23.02
C ALA A 68 27.51 3.60 21.59
N ALA A 69 28.68 3.98 21.05
CA ALA A 69 29.14 3.60 19.72
C ALA A 69 29.27 2.07 19.58
N PHE A 70 29.86 1.40 20.57
CA PHE A 70 30.03 -0.05 20.55
C PHE A 70 28.67 -0.77 20.56
N SER A 71 27.75 -0.34 21.43
CA SER A 71 26.41 -0.94 21.54
C SER A 71 25.55 -0.68 20.30
N ALA A 72 25.51 0.56 19.81
CA ALA A 72 24.79 0.90 18.59
C ALA A 72 25.39 0.20 17.36
N GLY A 73 26.72 0.03 17.30
CA GLY A 73 27.38 -0.78 16.29
C GLY A 73 27.00 -2.26 16.38
N ALA A 74 26.95 -2.83 17.58
CA ALA A 74 26.48 -4.20 17.81
C ALA A 74 25.02 -4.38 17.35
N MET A 75 24.15 -3.41 17.61
CA MET A 75 22.78 -3.37 17.08
C MET A 75 22.77 -3.38 15.55
N ALA A 76 23.54 -2.49 14.90
CA ALA A 76 23.62 -2.41 13.45
C ALA A 76 24.10 -3.73 12.81
N VAL A 77 25.12 -4.36 13.40
CA VAL A 77 25.62 -5.66 12.97
C VAL A 77 24.58 -6.75 13.20
N GLY A 78 23.90 -6.75 14.34
CA GLY A 78 22.84 -7.69 14.69
C GLY A 78 21.68 -7.62 13.69
N VAL A 79 21.17 -6.42 13.39
CA VAL A 79 20.10 -6.20 12.40
C VAL A 79 20.55 -6.69 11.01
N THR A 80 21.78 -6.41 10.62
CA THR A 80 22.33 -6.89 9.35
C THR A 80 22.48 -8.42 9.31
N ALA A 81 22.86 -9.04 10.43
CA ALA A 81 23.07 -10.48 10.53
C ALA A 81 21.75 -11.26 10.56
N LEU A 82 20.79 -10.83 11.40
CA LEU A 82 19.47 -11.46 11.48
C LEU A 82 18.63 -11.21 10.22
N GLY A 83 18.72 -10.01 9.64
CA GLY A 83 18.03 -9.66 8.39
C GLY A 83 18.53 -10.43 7.16
N ARG A 84 19.62 -11.21 7.27
CA ARG A 84 20.03 -12.15 6.22
C ARG A 84 19.20 -13.43 6.20
N ASN A 85 18.55 -13.75 7.32
CA ASN A 85 17.82 -15.00 7.46
C ASN A 85 16.39 -14.82 6.94
N GLN A 86 16.06 -15.52 5.84
CA GLN A 86 14.77 -15.38 5.14
C GLN A 86 13.55 -15.83 5.95
N ARG A 87 13.76 -16.36 7.16
CA ARG A 87 12.71 -16.83 8.07
C ARG A 87 12.13 -15.74 8.97
N PHE A 88 12.81 -14.61 9.14
CA PHE A 88 12.35 -13.52 10.01
C PHE A 88 12.03 -12.28 9.19
N ALA A 89 10.88 -11.68 9.43
CA ALA A 89 10.61 -10.33 8.93
C ALA A 89 11.64 -9.36 9.54
N ALA A 90 12.10 -8.39 8.74
CA ALA A 90 13.12 -7.44 9.16
C ALA A 90 12.71 -6.69 10.44
N ASP A 91 11.43 -6.36 10.56
CA ASP A 91 10.87 -5.66 11.72
C ASP A 91 10.85 -6.54 12.98
N THR A 92 10.62 -7.85 12.84
CA THR A 92 10.71 -8.81 13.95
C THR A 92 12.13 -8.91 14.48
N ALA A 93 13.13 -8.95 13.60
CA ALA A 93 14.53 -8.98 14.00
C ALA A 93 14.94 -7.70 14.76
N ILE A 94 14.52 -6.53 14.26
CA ILE A 94 14.76 -5.24 14.90
C ILE A 94 14.07 -5.21 16.28
N GLY A 95 12.82 -5.67 16.37
CA GLY A 95 12.06 -5.69 17.62
C GLY A 95 12.65 -6.59 18.69
N LEU A 96 13.15 -7.78 18.31
CA LEU A 96 13.78 -8.71 19.24
C LEU A 96 15.12 -8.18 19.75
N LEU A 97 15.95 -7.60 18.86
CA LEU A 97 17.22 -6.99 19.25
C LEU A 97 16.98 -5.76 20.14
N PHE A 98 15.99 -4.94 19.82
CA PHE A 98 15.54 -3.83 20.65
C PHE A 98 15.17 -4.28 22.06
N ALA A 99 14.25 -5.24 22.19
CA ALA A 99 13.81 -5.75 23.48
C ALA A 99 14.97 -6.37 24.28
N GLY A 100 15.84 -7.15 23.61
CA GLY A 100 16.99 -7.79 24.23
C GLY A 100 18.03 -6.79 24.73
N MET A 101 18.41 -5.81 23.90
CA MET A 101 19.37 -4.79 24.28
C MET A 101 18.81 -3.84 25.35
N LEU A 102 17.55 -3.42 25.23
CA LEU A 102 16.90 -2.61 26.26
C LEU A 102 16.90 -3.34 27.61
N SER A 103 16.47 -4.62 27.61
CA SER A 103 16.47 -5.46 28.81
C SER A 103 17.87 -5.62 29.40
N LEU A 104 18.87 -5.88 28.57
CA LEU A 104 20.27 -6.00 29.00
C LEU A 104 20.75 -4.71 29.68
N GLY A 105 20.45 -3.56 29.09
CA GLY A 105 20.85 -2.28 29.64
C GLY A 105 20.16 -1.98 30.97
N VAL A 106 18.86 -2.27 31.07
CA VAL A 106 18.10 -2.13 32.32
C VAL A 106 18.65 -3.05 33.41
N ILE A 107 19.00 -4.31 33.10
CA ILE A 107 19.61 -5.26 34.05
C ILE A 107 20.96 -4.75 34.58
N ILE A 108 21.78 -4.17 33.70
CA ILE A 108 23.09 -3.61 34.08
C ILE A 108 22.91 -2.42 35.01
N VAL A 109 21.98 -1.52 34.68
CA VAL A 109 21.67 -0.34 35.50
C VAL A 109 21.05 -0.74 36.85
N SER A 110 20.13 -1.71 36.89
CA SER A 110 19.42 -2.09 38.11
C SER A 110 20.32 -2.73 39.18
N ARG A 111 21.49 -3.26 38.79
CA ARG A 111 22.46 -3.86 39.71
C ARG A 111 23.40 -2.82 40.35
N SER A 112 23.38 -1.58 39.86
CA SER A 112 24.22 -0.48 40.33
C SER A 112 23.58 0.21 41.54
N GLN A 113 24.07 -0.06 42.75
CA GLN A 113 23.62 0.61 43.98
C GLN A 113 24.26 2.00 44.17
N SER A 114 25.31 2.33 43.41
CA SER A 114 26.17 3.51 43.65
C SER A 114 26.22 4.50 42.49
N PHE A 115 25.62 4.19 41.34
CA PHE A 115 25.46 5.12 40.22
C PHE A 115 24.00 5.15 39.81
N ALA A 116 23.29 6.18 40.26
CA ALA A 116 22.17 6.69 39.49
C ALA A 116 22.78 7.29 38.22
N VAL A 117 22.94 6.48 37.18
CA VAL A 117 22.95 7.03 35.82
C VAL A 117 21.71 7.90 35.77
N ASP A 118 21.89 9.21 35.57
CA ASP A 118 20.77 10.14 35.51
C ASP A 118 19.93 9.77 34.28
N VAL A 119 18.98 8.86 34.47
CA VAL A 119 18.10 8.34 33.43
C VAL A 119 17.35 9.51 32.80
N THR A 120 17.04 10.53 33.60
CA THR A 120 16.46 11.80 33.15
C THR A 120 17.43 12.53 32.22
N GLY A 121 18.69 12.69 32.61
CA GLY A 121 19.74 13.25 31.77
C GLY A 121 20.03 12.46 30.48
N LEU A 122 19.84 11.14 30.49
CA LEU A 122 19.99 10.28 29.30
C LEU A 122 18.78 10.37 28.35
N LEU A 123 17.55 10.38 28.91
CA LEU A 123 16.30 10.42 28.15
C LEU A 123 16.02 11.80 27.56
N PHE A 124 16.19 12.85 28.36
CA PHE A 124 15.84 14.23 27.99
C PHE A 124 17.04 15.07 27.56
N GLY A 125 18.26 14.65 27.90
CA GLY A 125 19.47 15.45 27.65
C GLY A 125 19.49 16.75 28.44
N ASP A 126 20.60 17.48 28.33
CA ASP A 126 20.66 18.89 28.73
C ASP A 126 21.32 19.70 27.62
N ILE A 127 20.50 20.10 26.64
CA ILE A 127 20.94 20.94 25.51
C ILE A 127 21.48 22.30 25.98
N LEU A 128 21.11 22.77 27.17
CA LEU A 128 21.61 24.02 27.73
C LEU A 128 23.02 23.85 28.32
N ALA A 129 23.44 22.63 28.64
CA ALA A 129 24.77 22.32 29.17
C ALA A 129 25.86 22.09 28.10
N ILE A 130 25.59 22.39 26.82
CA ILE A 130 26.54 22.25 25.72
C ILE A 130 27.83 23.03 25.97
N ARG A 131 28.97 22.34 25.86
CA ARG A 131 30.31 22.95 25.90
C ARG A 131 30.78 23.29 24.49
N ALA A 132 31.76 24.20 24.40
CA ALA A 132 32.33 24.60 23.11
C ALA A 132 32.94 23.41 22.33
N GLN A 133 33.50 22.43 23.03
CA GLN A 133 34.02 21.20 22.42
C GLN A 133 32.92 20.35 21.76
N ASP A 134 31.72 20.33 22.33
CA ASP A 134 30.59 19.52 21.82
C ASP A 134 30.10 20.09 20.49
N VAL A 135 30.10 21.41 20.34
CA VAL A 135 29.81 22.09 19.07
C VAL A 135 30.80 21.67 17.98
N VAL A 136 32.10 21.56 18.31
CA VAL A 136 33.12 21.11 17.36
C VAL A 136 32.90 19.63 16.99
N TYR A 137 32.60 18.77 17.96
CA TYR A 137 32.29 17.36 17.69
C TYR A 137 31.06 17.20 16.79
N LEU A 138 30.01 17.97 17.03
CA LEU A 138 28.81 18.00 16.19
C LEU A 138 29.10 18.53 14.78
N ALA A 139 29.93 19.57 14.65
CA ALA A 139 30.31 20.09 13.34
C ALA A 139 31.10 19.07 12.51
N VAL A 140 32.03 18.34 13.13
CA VAL A 140 32.76 17.25 12.48
C VAL A 140 31.81 16.09 12.12
N ALA A 141 30.91 15.70 13.02
CA ALA A 141 29.92 14.66 12.76
C ALA A 141 28.97 15.02 11.62
N LEU A 142 28.55 16.28 11.50
CA LEU A 142 27.76 16.79 10.38
C LEU A 142 28.52 16.71 9.07
N ALA A 143 29.81 17.11 9.04
CA ALA A 143 30.64 17.02 7.85
C ALA A 143 30.80 15.56 7.37
N ILE A 144 31.03 14.64 8.30
CA ILE A 144 31.13 13.19 7.99
C ILE A 144 29.78 12.66 7.51
N SER A 145 28.68 13.02 8.17
CA SER A 145 27.32 12.61 7.78
C SER A 145 26.97 13.09 6.38
N LEU A 146 27.33 14.33 6.04
CA LEU A 146 27.13 14.91 4.72
C LEU A 146 27.98 14.19 3.67
N LEU A 147 29.24 13.90 3.98
CA LEU A 147 30.12 13.14 3.08
C LEU A 147 29.54 11.76 2.78
N ILE A 148 29.07 11.02 3.80
CA ILE A 148 28.44 9.71 3.63
C ILE A 148 27.14 9.83 2.80
N ALA A 149 26.30 10.82 3.10
CA ALA A 149 25.05 11.04 2.37
C ALA A 149 25.29 11.37 0.88
N VAL A 150 26.28 12.21 0.57
CA VAL A 150 26.63 12.60 -0.81
C VAL A 150 27.25 11.44 -1.58
N LEU A 151 28.27 10.78 -1.01
CA LEU A 151 28.94 9.65 -1.68
C LEU A 151 28.01 8.43 -1.81
N GLY A 152 27.15 8.21 -0.81
CA GLY A 152 26.19 7.12 -0.76
C GLY A 152 24.90 7.37 -1.53
N HIS A 153 24.61 8.60 -1.95
CA HIS A 153 23.31 9.01 -2.50
C HIS A 153 22.81 8.06 -3.58
N ARG A 154 23.61 7.78 -4.62
CA ARG A 154 23.18 6.92 -5.73
C ARG A 154 22.83 5.50 -5.26
N ALA A 155 23.59 4.96 -4.32
CA ALA A 155 23.38 3.62 -3.79
C ALA A 155 22.22 3.55 -2.81
N PHE A 156 22.00 4.58 -2.00
CA PHE A 156 20.85 4.68 -1.10
C PHE A 156 19.53 4.81 -1.87
N VAL A 157 19.52 5.59 -2.95
CA VAL A 157 18.35 5.67 -3.86
C VAL A 157 18.07 4.31 -4.47
N ALA A 158 19.08 3.63 -5.03
CA ALA A 158 18.87 2.33 -5.64
C ALA A 158 18.34 1.30 -4.64
N LEU A 159 18.82 1.33 -3.39
CA LEU A 159 18.31 0.51 -2.28
C LEU A 159 16.89 0.87 -1.85
N ALA A 160 16.45 2.12 -2.03
CA ALA A 160 15.09 2.55 -1.69
C ALA A 160 14.05 2.05 -2.71
N PHE A 161 14.46 1.78 -3.96
CA PHE A 161 13.61 1.18 -4.98
C PHE A 161 13.60 -0.35 -4.91
N ASP A 162 14.75 -0.98 -5.15
CA ASP A 162 14.90 -2.45 -5.09
C ASP A 162 16.40 -2.83 -4.96
N PRO A 163 16.77 -3.66 -3.96
CA PRO A 163 18.09 -4.26 -3.86
C PRO A 163 18.59 -4.96 -5.15
N ARG A 164 17.70 -5.55 -5.97
CA ARG A 164 18.04 -6.19 -7.25
C ARG A 164 18.43 -5.16 -8.31
N THR A 165 17.72 -4.03 -8.39
CA THR A 165 18.09 -2.90 -9.27
C THR A 165 19.44 -2.30 -8.89
N ALA A 166 19.75 -2.22 -7.59
CA ALA A 166 21.09 -1.79 -7.15
C ALA A 166 22.19 -2.76 -7.64
N HIS A 167 21.91 -4.07 -7.66
CA HIS A 167 22.85 -5.08 -8.13
C HIS A 167 23.06 -5.05 -9.66
N THR A 168 22.00 -4.81 -10.45
CA THR A 168 22.11 -4.70 -11.91
C THR A 168 22.82 -3.42 -12.36
N LEU A 169 22.74 -2.35 -11.57
CA LEU A 169 23.50 -1.11 -11.77
C LEU A 169 24.98 -1.20 -11.36
N GLY A 170 25.46 -2.40 -10.97
CA GLY A 170 26.84 -2.63 -10.55
C GLY A 170 27.19 -2.07 -9.16
N LEU A 171 26.18 -1.64 -8.40
CA LEU A 171 26.37 -1.16 -7.02
C LEU A 171 26.40 -2.35 -6.07
N ARG A 172 26.99 -2.18 -4.88
CA ARG A 172 27.10 -3.23 -3.87
C ARG A 172 26.04 -3.00 -2.77
N PRO A 173 24.85 -3.64 -2.83
CA PRO A 173 23.71 -3.29 -1.96
C PRO A 173 24.04 -3.51 -0.47
N ARG A 174 24.86 -4.53 -0.17
CA ARG A 174 25.30 -4.85 1.20
C ARG A 174 26.13 -3.74 1.83
N TRP A 175 27.04 -3.12 1.06
CA TRP A 175 27.87 -2.02 1.55
C TRP A 175 27.05 -0.75 1.72
N ALA A 176 26.09 -0.49 0.82
CA ALA A 176 25.20 0.66 0.93
C ALA A 176 24.23 0.53 2.13
N GLN A 177 23.72 -0.67 2.42
CA GLN A 177 22.94 -0.92 3.65
C GLN A 177 23.80 -0.68 4.89
N GLY A 178 25.03 -1.19 4.92
CA GLY A 178 25.96 -0.96 6.01
C GLY A 178 26.34 0.52 6.20
N ALA A 179 26.55 1.26 5.10
CA ALA A 179 26.82 2.69 5.14
C ALA A 179 25.62 3.50 5.64
N LEU A 180 24.40 3.10 5.31
CA LEU A 180 23.19 3.75 5.83
C LEU A 180 23.00 3.49 7.33
N LEU A 181 23.21 2.25 7.77
CA LEU A 181 23.22 1.92 9.20
C LEU A 181 24.34 2.66 9.94
N GLY A 182 25.50 2.82 9.31
CA GLY A 182 26.61 3.62 9.83
C GLY A 182 26.26 5.11 9.95
N LEU A 183 25.60 5.69 8.94
CA LEU A 183 25.10 7.07 8.98
C LEU A 183 24.09 7.26 10.11
N LEU A 184 23.15 6.33 10.28
CA LEU A 184 22.18 6.36 11.36
C LEU A 184 22.84 6.22 12.74
N THR A 185 23.78 5.29 12.87
CA THR A 185 24.58 5.09 14.10
C THR A 185 25.35 6.36 14.45
N LEU A 186 26.03 6.96 13.48
CA LEU A 186 26.76 8.21 13.66
C LEU A 186 25.84 9.33 14.12
N ALA A 187 24.67 9.48 13.48
CA ALA A 187 23.72 10.51 13.82
C ALA A 187 23.21 10.39 15.26
N ILE A 188 22.85 9.17 15.67
CA ILE A 188 22.37 8.89 17.04
C ILE A 188 23.50 9.09 18.06
N VAL A 189 24.67 8.48 17.84
CA VAL A 189 25.80 8.52 18.79
C VAL A 189 26.39 9.92 18.94
N ALA A 190 26.48 10.71 17.86
CA ALA A 190 27.00 12.07 17.93
C ALA A 190 26.04 13.02 18.67
N SER A 191 24.73 12.75 18.62
CA SER A 191 23.71 13.68 19.10
C SER A 191 23.16 13.32 20.49
N PHE A 192 23.11 12.03 20.87
CA PHE A 192 22.43 11.61 22.10
C PHE A 192 23.07 12.17 23.38
N HIS A 193 24.40 12.28 23.44
CA HIS A 193 25.09 12.76 24.64
C HIS A 193 24.84 14.25 24.91
N VAL A 194 24.59 15.00 23.83
CA VAL A 194 24.38 16.44 23.85
C VAL A 194 22.91 16.77 24.13
N VAL A 195 22.01 16.06 23.47
CA VAL A 195 20.62 16.49 23.31
C VAL A 195 19.61 15.48 23.88
N GLY A 196 20.04 14.28 24.24
CA GLY A 196 19.19 13.21 24.77
C GLY A 196 18.53 12.37 23.69
N THR A 197 18.12 11.14 24.03
CA THR A 197 17.55 10.21 23.06
C THR A 197 16.18 10.65 22.53
N LEU A 198 15.35 11.29 23.37
CA LEU A 198 14.02 11.77 22.99
C LEU A 198 14.09 12.78 21.85
N LEU A 199 14.90 13.83 22.02
CA LEU A 199 14.98 14.91 21.04
C LEU A 199 15.73 14.46 19.78
N VAL A 200 16.73 13.59 19.90
CA VAL A 200 17.36 12.96 18.73
C VAL A 200 16.33 12.22 17.88
N PHE A 201 15.48 11.39 18.49
CA PHE A 201 14.44 10.67 17.77
C PHE A 201 13.40 11.64 17.15
N GLY A 202 12.97 12.66 17.89
CA GLY A 202 12.07 13.69 17.39
C GLY A 202 12.59 14.39 16.14
N LEU A 203 13.84 14.86 16.17
CA LEU A 203 14.47 15.53 15.02
C LEU A 203 14.85 14.57 13.88
N LEU A 204 15.06 13.29 14.17
CA LEU A 204 15.35 12.27 13.16
C LEU A 204 14.10 11.91 12.35
N ILE A 205 12.91 11.98 12.93
CA ILE A 205 11.66 11.52 12.28
C ILE A 205 10.76 12.67 11.85
N ALA A 206 10.43 13.61 12.74
CA ALA A 206 9.37 14.58 12.49
C ALA A 206 9.72 15.61 11.39
N PRO A 207 10.90 16.27 11.39
CA PRO A 207 11.25 17.21 10.32
C PRO A 207 11.36 16.56 8.93
N PRO A 208 12.00 15.37 8.76
CA PRO A 208 12.01 14.68 7.47
C PRO A 208 10.63 14.22 7.00
N ALA A 209 9.78 13.74 7.91
CA ALA A 209 8.39 13.39 7.59
C ALA A 209 7.55 14.62 7.23
N ALA A 210 7.79 15.76 7.87
CA ALA A 210 7.13 17.01 7.51
C ALA A 210 7.57 17.47 6.11
N ALA A 211 8.84 17.30 5.76
CA ALA A 211 9.42 17.71 4.48
C ALA A 211 8.92 16.93 3.26
N THR A 212 8.50 15.67 3.42
CA THR A 212 8.01 14.83 2.30
C THR A 212 6.70 15.34 1.69
N TYR A 213 5.87 16.07 2.45
CA TYR A 213 4.66 16.71 1.93
C TYR A 213 4.94 17.85 0.92
N TRP A 214 6.16 18.39 0.88
CA TRP A 214 6.50 19.58 0.08
C TRP A 214 7.34 19.26 -1.15
N SER A 215 8.06 18.13 -1.17
CA SER A 215 8.95 17.76 -2.26
C SER A 215 9.14 16.26 -2.37
N HIS A 216 9.33 15.77 -3.60
CA HIS A 216 9.66 14.39 -3.92
C HIS A 216 11.15 14.18 -4.22
N ARG A 217 11.97 15.25 -4.22
CA ARG A 217 13.42 15.19 -4.49
C ARG A 217 14.19 15.05 -3.18
N ILE A 218 14.87 13.93 -2.98
CA ILE A 218 15.56 13.61 -1.71
C ILE A 218 16.51 14.71 -1.21
N PRO A 219 17.38 15.33 -2.03
CA PRO A 219 18.22 16.45 -1.55
C PRO A 219 17.41 17.67 -1.06
N VAL A 220 16.25 17.92 -1.67
CA VAL A 220 15.34 18.99 -1.25
C VAL A 220 14.65 18.62 0.06
N ILE A 221 14.25 17.35 0.23
CA ILE A 221 13.70 16.85 1.50
C ILE A 221 14.72 17.02 2.62
N MET A 222 16.00 16.67 2.40
CA MET A 222 17.07 16.86 3.38
C MET A 222 17.24 18.33 3.78
N ALA A 223 17.23 19.25 2.80
CA ALA A 223 17.35 20.68 3.07
C ALA A 223 16.14 21.24 3.83
N LEU A 224 14.92 20.82 3.46
CA LEU A 224 13.70 21.21 4.16
C LEU A 224 13.64 20.62 5.57
N ALA A 225 14.06 19.37 5.75
CA ALA A 225 14.13 18.74 7.06
C ALA A 225 15.12 19.44 8.00
N ALA A 226 16.29 19.84 7.48
CA ALA A 226 17.25 20.63 8.25
C ALA A 226 16.70 22.02 8.62
N LEU A 227 15.95 22.64 7.70
CA LEU A 227 15.26 23.91 7.95
C LEU A 227 14.19 23.76 9.04
N PHE A 228 13.30 22.78 8.93
CA PHE A 228 12.25 22.50 9.91
C PHE A 228 12.85 22.18 11.28
N GLY A 229 13.84 21.27 11.36
CA GLY A 229 14.53 21.00 12.63
C GLY A 229 15.21 22.25 13.23
N GLY A 230 15.77 23.12 12.39
CA GLY A 230 16.33 24.39 12.82
C GLY A 230 15.29 25.37 13.35
N VAL A 231 14.12 25.46 12.70
CA VAL A 231 12.97 26.26 13.16
C VAL A 231 12.46 25.72 14.50
N ALA A 232 12.28 24.40 14.63
CA ALA A 232 11.91 23.75 15.88
C ALA A 232 12.94 24.02 16.99
N THR A 233 14.24 24.05 16.67
CA THR A 233 15.30 24.37 17.63
C THR A 233 15.17 25.81 18.14
N VAL A 234 15.06 26.79 17.23
CA VAL A 234 14.96 28.21 17.58
C VAL A 234 13.70 28.49 18.39
N THR A 235 12.55 28.02 17.90
CA THR A 235 11.25 28.23 18.54
C THR A 235 11.16 27.46 19.86
N GLY A 236 11.74 26.26 19.94
CA GLY A 236 11.74 25.44 21.15
C GLY A 236 12.60 26.03 22.27
N LEU A 237 13.76 26.60 21.94
CA LEU A 237 14.57 27.33 22.90
C LEU A 237 13.88 28.61 23.39
N LEU A 238 13.21 29.34 22.48
CA LEU A 238 12.43 30.53 22.84
C LEU A 238 11.26 30.19 23.78
N VAL A 239 10.47 29.16 23.44
CA VAL A 239 9.33 28.71 24.27
C VAL A 239 9.84 28.19 25.60
N SER A 240 10.89 27.36 25.62
CA SER A 240 11.48 26.84 26.85
C SER A 240 11.99 27.94 27.78
N TRP A 241 12.62 28.99 27.23
CA TRP A 241 13.09 30.13 28.01
C TRP A 241 11.95 30.87 28.74
N HIS A 242 10.84 31.13 28.03
CA HIS A 242 9.72 31.89 28.60
C HIS A 242 8.77 31.04 29.44
N ALA A 243 8.59 29.77 29.10
CA ALA A 243 7.69 28.85 29.80
C ALA A 243 8.38 28.04 30.91
N GLY A 244 9.71 28.09 31.02
CA GLY A 244 10.47 27.33 32.02
C GLY A 244 10.42 25.81 31.82
N THR A 245 10.12 25.34 30.60
CA THR A 245 9.99 23.92 30.27
C THR A 245 11.33 23.29 29.89
N ALA A 246 11.43 21.96 29.94
CA ALA A 246 12.62 21.24 29.47
C ALA A 246 12.89 21.53 27.99
N ALA A 247 14.04 22.15 27.68
CA ALA A 247 14.37 22.61 26.33
C ALA A 247 14.33 21.47 25.30
N GLY A 248 14.92 20.31 25.64
CA GLY A 248 14.94 19.15 24.76
C GLY A 248 13.55 18.65 24.37
N ALA A 249 12.67 18.46 25.36
CA ALA A 249 11.29 18.04 25.14
C ALA A 249 10.47 19.08 24.38
N THR A 250 10.71 20.37 24.63
CA THR A 250 9.99 21.48 23.97
C THR A 250 10.33 21.54 22.49
N ILE A 251 11.61 21.43 22.12
CA ILE A 251 12.05 21.37 20.71
C ILE A 251 11.43 20.14 20.01
N ALA A 252 11.41 18.98 20.67
CA ALA A 252 10.84 17.76 20.12
C ALA A 252 9.32 17.92 19.86
N ALA A 253 8.60 18.50 20.83
CA ALA A 253 7.17 18.78 20.70
C ALA A 253 6.88 19.74 19.54
N ILE A 254 7.71 20.77 19.34
CA ILE A 254 7.54 21.68 18.20
C ILE A 254 7.82 20.97 16.88
N ALA A 255 8.89 20.17 16.78
CA ALA A 255 9.19 19.41 15.57
C ALA A 255 8.02 18.45 15.19
N VAL A 256 7.40 17.82 16.19
CA VAL A 256 6.18 17.00 16.00
C VAL A 256 4.99 17.87 15.57
N GLY A 257 4.81 19.05 16.17
CA GLY A 257 3.79 20.00 15.77
C GLY A 257 3.94 20.48 14.32
N GLU A 258 5.17 20.78 13.88
CA GLU A 258 5.49 21.13 12.50
C GLU A 258 5.08 20.05 11.50
N PHE A 259 5.24 18.77 11.87
CA PHE A 259 4.75 17.65 11.07
C PHE A 259 3.23 17.68 10.88
N PHE A 260 2.46 17.82 11.97
CA PHE A 260 1.00 17.87 11.86
C PHE A 260 0.51 19.10 11.10
N VAL A 261 1.14 20.26 11.30
CA VAL A 261 0.84 21.48 10.53
C VAL A 261 1.16 21.26 9.06
N SER A 262 2.30 20.65 8.73
CA SER A 262 2.67 20.30 7.36
C SER A 262 1.64 19.40 6.68
N ALA A 263 1.21 18.34 7.37
CA ALA A 263 0.19 17.41 6.89
C ALA A 263 -1.18 18.11 6.69
N ALA A 264 -1.64 18.90 7.65
CA ALA A 264 -2.89 19.64 7.57
C ALA A 264 -2.89 20.67 6.43
N VAL A 265 -1.78 21.40 6.25
CA VAL A 265 -1.64 22.36 5.15
C VAL A 265 -1.61 21.64 3.80
N ALA A 266 -0.96 20.48 3.70
CA ALA A 266 -0.98 19.67 2.47
C ALA A 266 -2.40 19.21 2.13
N GLN A 267 -3.16 18.70 3.10
CA GLN A 267 -4.57 18.29 2.92
C GLN A 267 -5.49 19.48 2.58
N LEU A 268 -5.28 20.64 3.20
CA LEU A 268 -6.08 21.82 2.88
C LEU A 268 -5.76 22.36 1.48
N ARG A 269 -4.49 22.31 1.06
CA ARG A 269 -4.09 22.70 -0.30
C ARG A 269 -4.70 21.79 -1.36
N THR A 270 -4.79 20.49 -1.13
CA THR A 270 -5.46 19.57 -2.07
C THR A 270 -6.97 19.84 -2.11
N ARG A 271 -7.63 20.01 -0.96
CA ARG A 271 -9.06 20.35 -0.86
C ARG A 271 -9.42 21.73 -1.44
N LEU A 272 -8.57 22.73 -1.30
CA LEU A 272 -8.80 24.07 -1.88
C LEU A 272 -8.52 24.08 -3.37
N ARG A 273 -7.54 23.32 -3.87
CA ARG A 273 -7.32 23.17 -5.31
C ARG A 273 -8.50 22.48 -5.99
N THR A 274 -9.07 21.44 -5.38
CA THR A 274 -10.27 20.76 -5.92
C THR A 274 -11.50 21.69 -5.89
N ARG A 275 -11.70 22.46 -4.81
CA ARG A 275 -12.80 23.46 -4.72
C ARG A 275 -12.64 24.66 -5.65
N LEU A 276 -11.42 25.16 -5.85
CA LEU A 276 -11.16 26.28 -6.77
C LEU A 276 -11.24 25.83 -8.22
N SER A 277 -10.82 24.61 -8.56
CA SER A 277 -11.04 24.06 -9.91
C SER A 277 -12.53 23.92 -10.24
N ALA A 278 -13.36 23.52 -9.25
CA ALA A 278 -14.81 23.46 -9.40
C ALA A 278 -15.47 24.85 -9.62
N ASN A 279 -14.89 25.93 -9.10
CA ASN A 279 -15.44 27.29 -9.22
C ASN A 279 -14.85 28.11 -10.39
N THR A 280 -13.81 27.60 -11.07
CA THR A 280 -13.04 28.34 -12.11
C THR A 280 -13.50 28.04 -13.55
N ILE A 281 -14.57 27.26 -13.75
CA ILE A 281 -15.21 27.08 -15.09
C ILE A 281 -15.97 28.36 -15.54
N ARG A 282 -16.03 29.43 -14.73
CA ARG A 282 -16.72 30.68 -15.11
C ARG A 282 -15.83 31.87 -15.50
N SER A 283 -14.49 31.75 -15.51
CA SER A 283 -13.66 32.85 -16.03
C SER A 283 -12.32 32.37 -16.62
N ARG A 284 -12.29 32.25 -17.95
CA ARG A 284 -11.03 32.32 -18.70
C ARG A 284 -10.45 33.73 -18.54
N THR A 285 -9.20 33.83 -18.08
CA THR A 285 -8.05 34.39 -18.82
C THR A 285 -6.95 34.87 -17.86
N ARG A 286 -5.71 34.49 -18.20
CA ARG A 286 -4.43 35.12 -17.83
C ARG A 286 -4.15 35.32 -16.34
N LEU A 287 -3.20 34.53 -15.83
CA LEU A 287 -1.91 35.08 -15.37
C LEU A 287 -0.89 33.94 -15.19
N ALA A 288 0.18 34.07 -15.94
CA ALA A 288 1.43 33.36 -15.73
C ALA A 288 2.07 33.83 -14.40
N GLY A 289 2.76 32.89 -13.74
CA GLY A 289 3.82 33.19 -12.78
C GLY A 289 3.38 33.70 -11.40
N SER A 290 3.37 32.80 -10.42
CA SER A 290 3.85 33.15 -9.08
C SER A 290 4.21 31.88 -8.33
N GLY A 291 5.52 31.66 -8.13
CA GLY A 291 6.01 30.74 -7.12
C GLY A 291 5.59 31.28 -5.76
N VAL A 292 4.59 30.63 -5.15
CA VAL A 292 4.21 30.94 -3.78
C VAL A 292 5.33 30.46 -2.87
N ASN A 293 6.11 31.43 -2.36
CA ASN A 293 7.12 31.25 -1.32
C ASN A 293 6.53 30.48 -0.12
N VAL A 294 6.85 29.19 -0.04
CA VAL A 294 6.50 28.29 1.06
C VAL A 294 7.21 28.69 2.38
N LEU A 295 8.24 29.53 2.29
CA LEU A 295 9.03 29.97 3.44
C LEU A 295 8.28 30.93 4.39
N VAL A 296 7.23 31.63 3.92
CA VAL A 296 6.61 32.72 4.69
C VAL A 296 5.38 32.27 5.50
N LEU A 297 4.79 31.11 5.19
CA LEU A 297 3.58 30.66 5.89
C LEU A 297 3.88 29.94 7.24
N PHE A 298 5.11 29.48 7.46
CA PHE A 298 5.48 28.76 8.68
C PHE A 298 5.87 29.67 9.86
N MET A 299 6.12 30.96 9.64
CA MET A 299 6.48 31.89 10.73
C MET A 299 5.29 32.51 11.47
N VAL A 300 4.04 32.31 11.02
CA VAL A 300 2.88 33.07 11.53
C VAL A 300 1.83 32.22 12.27
N VAL A 301 2.00 30.88 12.37
CA VAL A 301 1.03 30.03 13.10
C VAL A 301 1.56 29.52 14.46
N GLY A 302 2.78 29.89 14.83
CA GLY A 302 3.39 29.53 16.13
C GLY A 302 2.94 30.37 17.34
N ALA A 303 1.93 31.22 17.19
CA ALA A 303 1.36 32.02 18.26
C ALA A 303 -0.16 32.04 18.12
N ILE A 304 -0.88 31.80 19.23
CA ILE A 304 -2.32 31.47 19.32
C ILE A 304 -2.53 29.94 19.08
N LEU A 305 -2.61 29.06 20.08
CA LEU A 305 -3.35 29.15 21.34
C LEU A 305 -2.58 28.55 22.54
N PRO A 306 -2.56 29.22 23.70
CA PRO A 306 -2.80 28.60 24.99
C PRO A 306 -4.27 28.83 25.40
N LEU A 307 -4.77 27.98 26.31
CA LEU A 307 -6.09 27.98 26.96
C LEU A 307 -7.19 27.16 26.26
N ILE A 308 -7.34 25.90 26.70
CA ILE A 308 -8.59 25.46 27.31
C ILE A 308 -8.22 24.63 28.54
N GLY A 309 -8.43 25.23 29.71
CA GLY A 309 -8.55 24.49 30.96
C GLY A 309 -9.98 23.99 31.15
N CYS A 310 -10.10 22.95 31.98
CA CYS A 310 -11.30 22.48 32.68
C CYS A 310 -12.58 22.26 31.85
N GLY A 311 -12.84 21.00 31.50
CA GLY A 311 -14.17 20.49 31.20
C GLY A 311 -14.50 19.36 32.18
N THR A 312 -15.51 19.59 33.01
CA THR A 312 -16.18 18.62 33.88
C THR A 312 -16.55 17.34 33.14
N SER A 313 -16.38 16.18 33.79
CA SER A 313 -16.87 14.88 33.31
C SER A 313 -18.35 14.97 32.93
N PRO A 314 -18.71 14.73 31.66
CA PRO A 314 -20.08 14.35 31.33
C PRO A 314 -20.29 12.89 31.77
N SER A 315 -21.49 12.63 32.23
CA SER A 315 -22.08 11.32 32.47
C SER A 315 -21.84 10.33 31.33
N ASP A 316 -21.78 9.04 31.70
CA ASP A 316 -21.86 7.89 30.81
C ASP A 316 -23.16 7.92 29.99
N ASP A 317 -23.22 8.76 28.97
CA ASP A 317 -24.12 8.58 27.85
C ASP A 317 -23.31 7.85 26.77
N VAL A 318 -23.66 6.60 26.54
CA VAL A 318 -23.13 5.77 25.46
C VAL A 318 -23.42 6.50 24.14
N VAL A 319 -22.42 7.23 23.65
CA VAL A 319 -22.43 7.78 22.29
C VAL A 319 -22.52 6.55 21.37
N PRO A 320 -23.57 6.44 20.51
CA PRO A 320 -23.62 5.37 19.54
C PRO A 320 -22.35 5.45 18.70
N GLU A 321 -21.57 4.38 18.70
CA GLU A 321 -20.38 4.24 17.88
C GLU A 321 -20.75 4.60 16.43
N GLU A 322 -20.07 5.60 15.88
CA GLU A 322 -20.34 6.12 14.54
C GLU A 322 -20.01 4.99 13.55
N LYS A 323 -21.05 4.33 13.01
CA LYS A 323 -20.90 3.16 12.12
C LYS A 323 -20.03 3.56 10.92
N PRO A 324 -18.84 2.95 10.75
CA PRO A 324 -17.98 3.24 9.61
C PRO A 324 -18.68 2.98 8.27
N HIS A 325 -18.30 3.71 7.22
CA HIS A 325 -18.86 3.48 5.89
C HIS A 325 -18.46 2.10 5.36
N GLY A 326 -19.44 1.36 4.82
CA GLY A 326 -19.28 -0.03 4.41
C GLY A 326 -19.42 -1.05 5.54
N TYR A 327 -19.71 -0.61 6.77
CA TYR A 327 -20.10 -1.50 7.86
C TYR A 327 -21.45 -2.16 7.56
N VAL A 328 -21.49 -3.49 7.73
CA VAL A 328 -22.73 -4.28 7.73
C VAL A 328 -22.94 -4.84 9.13
N GLU A 329 -24.19 -4.94 9.57
CA GLU A 329 -24.51 -5.49 10.89
C GLU A 329 -23.95 -6.91 11.05
N GLY A 330 -23.17 -7.13 12.11
CA GLY A 330 -22.46 -8.38 12.38
C GLY A 330 -21.08 -8.49 11.72
N ALA A 331 -20.60 -7.44 11.06
CA ALA A 331 -19.23 -7.36 10.56
C ALA A 331 -18.25 -6.87 11.63
N GLU A 332 -17.03 -7.37 11.55
CA GLU A 332 -15.88 -6.92 12.33
C GLU A 332 -14.88 -6.25 11.39
N GLU A 333 -14.40 -5.06 11.76
CA GLU A 333 -13.30 -4.40 11.06
C GLU A 333 -11.97 -5.05 11.48
N ALA A 334 -11.11 -5.34 10.52
CA ALA A 334 -9.84 -6.03 10.70
C ALA A 334 -8.66 -5.14 10.29
N ASP A 335 -7.50 -5.38 10.92
CA ASP A 335 -6.28 -4.61 10.68
C ASP A 335 -5.62 -4.86 9.30
N GLY A 336 -6.12 -5.82 8.51
CA GLY A 336 -5.54 -6.18 7.21
C GLY A 336 -6.50 -6.97 6.30
N PRO A 337 -6.11 -7.20 5.03
CA PRO A 337 -6.92 -7.88 4.02
C PRO A 337 -7.48 -9.21 4.52
N GLN A 338 -8.76 -9.47 4.26
CA GLN A 338 -9.49 -10.68 4.68
C GLN A 338 -9.79 -11.60 3.48
N SER A 339 -8.76 -11.95 2.69
CA SER A 339 -8.97 -12.71 1.45
C SER A 339 -9.52 -14.12 1.72
N ARG A 340 -10.55 -14.50 0.94
CA ARG A 340 -11.20 -15.82 0.99
C ARG A 340 -11.42 -16.35 -0.42
N LEU A 341 -11.36 -17.68 -0.57
CA LEU A 341 -11.75 -18.34 -1.82
C LEU A 341 -13.11 -18.98 -1.65
N VAL A 342 -14.06 -18.61 -2.51
CA VAL A 342 -15.32 -19.35 -2.64
C VAL A 342 -15.10 -20.40 -3.72
N VAL A 343 -15.40 -21.65 -3.39
CA VAL A 343 -15.13 -22.83 -4.21
C VAL A 343 -16.41 -23.64 -4.37
N ALA A 344 -16.74 -24.05 -5.59
CA ALA A 344 -17.91 -24.86 -5.87
C ALA A 344 -17.57 -26.17 -6.57
N ASP A 345 -18.26 -27.24 -6.14
CA ASP A 345 -18.23 -28.58 -6.69
C ASP A 345 -19.26 -28.73 -7.83
N PRO A 346 -18.98 -29.53 -8.89
CA PRO A 346 -20.00 -29.92 -9.86
C PRO A 346 -21.26 -30.56 -9.23
N ASP A 347 -21.10 -31.30 -8.14
CA ASP A 347 -22.18 -31.94 -7.38
C ASP A 347 -23.00 -30.95 -6.54
N GLY A 348 -22.48 -29.73 -6.40
CA GLY A 348 -23.22 -28.57 -5.90
C GLY A 348 -22.82 -28.04 -4.54
N ALA A 349 -21.92 -28.70 -3.80
CA ALA A 349 -21.42 -28.16 -2.54
C ALA A 349 -20.57 -26.88 -2.77
N VAL A 350 -20.77 -25.87 -1.94
CA VAL A 350 -19.97 -24.64 -1.90
C VAL A 350 -19.18 -24.59 -0.59
N ARG A 351 -17.90 -24.23 -0.70
CA ARG A 351 -17.00 -24.03 0.45
C ARG A 351 -16.37 -22.66 0.38
N VAL A 352 -16.14 -22.05 1.54
CA VAL A 352 -15.39 -20.80 1.66
C VAL A 352 -14.12 -21.09 2.45
N VAL A 353 -12.98 -20.97 1.77
CA VAL A 353 -11.64 -21.17 2.34
C VAL A 353 -11.11 -19.82 2.80
N ASP A 354 -10.86 -19.68 4.09
CA ASP A 354 -10.19 -18.51 4.65
C ASP A 354 -8.67 -18.61 4.45
N LEU A 355 -8.08 -17.70 3.68
CA LEU A 355 -6.67 -17.79 3.30
C LEU A 355 -5.70 -17.43 4.44
N ILE A 356 -6.24 -16.88 5.53
CA ILE A 356 -5.49 -16.44 6.72
C ILE A 356 -5.54 -17.53 7.77
N THR A 357 -6.74 -18.00 8.13
CA THR A 357 -6.93 -19.01 9.19
C THR A 357 -6.82 -20.44 8.67
N GLU A 358 -6.89 -20.63 7.35
CA GLU A 358 -6.97 -21.94 6.68
C GLU A 358 -8.26 -22.72 7.00
N GLU A 359 -9.24 -22.06 7.63
CA GLU A 359 -10.53 -22.64 7.94
C GLU A 359 -11.39 -22.77 6.66
N VAL A 360 -12.03 -23.92 6.51
CA VAL A 360 -12.99 -24.19 5.44
C VAL A 360 -14.39 -24.20 6.04
N THR A 361 -15.21 -23.24 5.62
CA THR A 361 -16.59 -23.09 6.09
C THR A 361 -17.58 -23.47 4.99
N ASP A 362 -18.78 -23.87 5.40
CA ASP A 362 -19.86 -24.18 4.45
C ASP A 362 -20.40 -22.89 3.82
N GLY A 363 -20.46 -22.87 2.49
CA GLY A 363 -21.03 -21.78 1.69
C GLY A 363 -22.43 -22.07 1.17
N GLY A 364 -22.99 -23.26 1.49
CA GLY A 364 -24.29 -23.73 1.04
C GLY A 364 -24.20 -24.67 -0.16
N GLU A 365 -25.33 -24.87 -0.84
CA GLU A 365 -25.46 -25.78 -1.98
C GLU A 365 -26.04 -25.08 -3.19
N VAL A 366 -25.37 -25.22 -4.34
CA VAL A 366 -25.79 -24.76 -5.65
C VAL A 366 -25.55 -25.87 -6.67
N PRO A 367 -26.55 -26.68 -7.04
CA PRO A 367 -26.34 -27.81 -7.95
C PRO A 367 -26.04 -27.32 -9.38
N ASN A 368 -25.25 -28.10 -10.13
CA ASN A 368 -24.98 -27.89 -11.55
C ASN A 368 -24.34 -26.52 -11.89
N VAL A 369 -23.35 -26.09 -11.10
CA VAL A 369 -22.57 -24.88 -11.41
C VAL A 369 -21.76 -25.12 -12.68
N VAL A 370 -21.97 -24.27 -13.69
CA VAL A 370 -21.24 -24.32 -14.97
C VAL A 370 -20.11 -23.30 -15.01
N ARG A 371 -20.18 -22.26 -14.18
CA ARG A 371 -19.22 -21.16 -14.09
C ARG A 371 -19.36 -20.47 -12.74
N MET A 372 -18.31 -19.83 -12.27
CA MET A 372 -18.39 -18.88 -11.18
C MET A 372 -17.66 -17.58 -11.56
N THR A 373 -18.19 -16.45 -11.12
CA THR A 373 -17.54 -15.13 -11.22
C THR A 373 -17.71 -14.40 -9.89
N GLY A 374 -17.00 -13.29 -9.70
CA GLY A 374 -17.00 -12.54 -8.46
C GLY A 374 -16.86 -11.04 -8.71
N ASP A 375 -17.33 -10.24 -7.75
CA ASP A 375 -17.23 -8.77 -7.80
C ASP A 375 -16.33 -8.18 -6.70
N GLY A 376 -15.56 -9.03 -6.01
CA GLY A 376 -14.68 -8.67 -4.90
C GLY A 376 -15.25 -9.01 -3.52
N ARG A 377 -16.58 -8.98 -3.35
CA ARG A 377 -17.25 -9.38 -2.10
C ARG A 377 -18.10 -10.65 -2.29
N PHE A 378 -18.91 -10.67 -3.34
CA PHE A 378 -19.83 -11.76 -3.61
C PHE A 378 -19.26 -12.68 -4.67
N ALA A 379 -19.48 -13.98 -4.47
CA ALA A 379 -19.31 -15.00 -5.49
C ALA A 379 -20.66 -15.28 -6.13
N TYR A 380 -20.64 -15.51 -7.44
CA TYR A 380 -21.82 -15.77 -8.26
C TYR A 380 -21.70 -17.13 -8.94
N PRO A 381 -22.06 -18.24 -8.26
CA PRO A 381 -22.19 -19.55 -8.91
C PRO A 381 -23.33 -19.52 -9.92
N ILE A 382 -23.00 -19.79 -11.18
CA ILE A 382 -23.92 -19.67 -12.32
C ILE A 382 -24.32 -21.07 -12.78
N THR A 383 -25.62 -21.29 -12.93
CA THR A 383 -26.21 -22.49 -13.51
C THR A 383 -26.82 -22.15 -14.87
N ALA A 384 -27.44 -23.14 -15.53
CA ALA A 384 -28.16 -22.92 -16.78
C ALA A 384 -29.33 -21.93 -16.63
N ASP A 385 -30.00 -21.93 -15.47
CA ASP A 385 -31.27 -21.23 -15.27
C ASP A 385 -31.17 -20.03 -14.30
N ALA A 386 -30.14 -19.99 -13.45
CA ALA A 386 -30.01 -18.96 -12.42
C ALA A 386 -28.55 -18.61 -12.10
N ALA A 387 -28.36 -17.46 -11.47
CA ALA A 387 -27.13 -17.10 -10.78
C ALA A 387 -27.42 -17.02 -9.28
N ARG A 388 -26.77 -17.86 -8.48
CA ARG A 388 -26.80 -17.75 -7.01
C ARG A 388 -25.81 -16.70 -6.55
N ILE A 389 -26.03 -16.13 -5.37
CA ILE A 389 -25.20 -15.09 -4.79
C ILE A 389 -24.78 -15.54 -3.40
N VAL A 390 -23.47 -15.75 -3.23
CA VAL A 390 -22.86 -16.15 -1.96
C VAL A 390 -21.99 -14.99 -1.47
N ASP A 391 -22.29 -14.46 -0.29
CA ASP A 391 -21.39 -13.53 0.41
C ASP A 391 -20.25 -14.33 1.03
N GLY A 392 -19.03 -14.09 0.53
CA GLY A 392 -17.82 -14.69 1.10
C GLY A 392 -17.55 -14.24 2.54
N GLY A 393 -18.27 -13.22 3.02
CA GLY A 393 -18.14 -12.68 4.37
C GLY A 393 -16.83 -11.89 4.54
N ALA A 394 -16.28 -11.36 3.46
CA ALA A 394 -15.12 -10.48 3.52
C ALA A 394 -15.17 -9.46 2.39
N TRP A 395 -14.80 -8.22 2.70
CA TRP A 395 -14.69 -7.14 1.71
C TRP A 395 -13.73 -6.06 2.17
N THR A 396 -13.27 -5.28 1.20
CA THR A 396 -12.42 -4.14 1.43
C THR A 396 -13.13 -2.86 0.97
N VAL A 397 -12.97 -1.78 1.72
CA VAL A 397 -13.42 -0.43 1.35
C VAL A 397 -12.19 0.45 1.19
N ASP A 398 -11.87 0.78 -0.05
CA ASP A 398 -10.73 1.64 -0.41
C ASP A 398 -11.20 3.10 -0.58
N HIS A 399 -10.72 3.99 0.29
CA HIS A 399 -10.98 5.44 0.20
C HIS A 399 -9.91 6.19 -0.62
N GLY A 400 -8.89 5.48 -1.11
CA GLY A 400 -7.75 6.00 -1.86
C GLY A 400 -6.59 6.49 -0.98
N ASP A 401 -6.87 7.03 0.20
CA ASP A 401 -5.87 7.44 1.20
C ASP A 401 -5.72 6.46 2.38
N HIS A 402 -6.77 5.68 2.66
CA HIS A 402 -6.77 4.57 3.60
C HIS A 402 -7.75 3.49 3.15
N VAL A 403 -7.65 2.32 3.77
CA VAL A 403 -8.41 1.13 3.41
C VAL A 403 -8.95 0.50 4.68
N HIS A 404 -10.24 0.17 4.70
CA HIS A 404 -10.87 -0.62 5.75
C HIS A 404 -11.09 -2.04 5.27
N TYR A 405 -10.79 -3.03 6.12
CA TYR A 405 -11.00 -4.43 5.83
C TYR A 405 -12.07 -4.96 6.76
N TYR A 406 -13.04 -5.69 6.21
CA TYR A 406 -14.13 -6.24 6.99
C TYR A 406 -14.20 -7.74 6.83
N ARG A 407 -14.57 -8.41 7.92
CA ARG A 407 -14.95 -9.82 7.93
C ARG A 407 -16.32 -10.00 8.59
N ALA A 408 -17.06 -10.97 8.11
CA ALA A 408 -18.36 -11.40 8.61
C ALA A 408 -18.53 -12.90 8.37
N THR A 409 -19.66 -13.43 8.84
CA THR A 409 -20.09 -14.79 8.51
C THR A 409 -20.48 -14.89 7.03
N THR A 410 -20.20 -16.04 6.43
CA THR A 410 -20.64 -16.38 5.07
C THR A 410 -22.16 -16.48 5.02
N LYS A 411 -22.77 -16.04 3.92
CA LYS A 411 -24.23 -16.02 3.77
C LYS A 411 -24.65 -16.35 2.34
N ASP A 412 -25.70 -17.14 2.20
CA ASP A 412 -26.47 -17.23 0.94
C ASP A 412 -27.41 -16.02 0.87
N VAL A 413 -27.21 -15.17 -0.13
CA VAL A 413 -27.98 -13.93 -0.33
C VAL A 413 -29.24 -14.18 -1.17
N GLY A 414 -29.24 -15.21 -2.02
CA GLY A 414 -30.35 -15.54 -2.91
C GLY A 414 -29.95 -15.83 -4.35
N SER A 415 -30.88 -15.61 -5.29
CA SER A 415 -30.69 -15.88 -6.71
C SER A 415 -31.29 -14.82 -7.62
N VAL A 416 -30.64 -14.62 -8.76
CA VAL A 416 -31.26 -14.01 -9.93
C VAL A 416 -31.73 -15.15 -10.86
N PRO A 417 -33.00 -15.18 -11.28
CA PRO A 417 -33.56 -16.27 -12.11
C PRO A 417 -33.18 -16.11 -13.59
N ARG A 418 -31.89 -15.88 -13.86
CA ARG A 418 -31.28 -15.79 -15.18
C ARG A 418 -29.90 -16.43 -15.12
N GLY A 419 -29.72 -17.55 -15.82
CA GLY A 419 -28.43 -18.22 -15.97
C GLY A 419 -27.56 -17.58 -17.05
N GLY A 420 -26.40 -18.20 -17.32
CA GLY A 420 -25.52 -17.78 -18.41
C GLY A 420 -24.81 -16.44 -18.21
N ALA A 421 -24.72 -15.94 -16.98
CA ALA A 421 -23.89 -14.78 -16.69
C ALA A 421 -22.42 -15.07 -16.99
N THR A 422 -21.71 -14.14 -17.61
CA THR A 422 -20.29 -14.30 -17.99
C THR A 422 -19.36 -13.41 -17.18
N GLY A 423 -19.87 -12.36 -16.55
CA GLY A 423 -19.13 -11.50 -15.64
C GLY A 423 -20.05 -10.64 -14.78
N VAL A 424 -19.56 -10.26 -13.61
CA VAL A 424 -20.26 -9.35 -12.69
C VAL A 424 -19.28 -8.24 -12.28
N HIS A 425 -19.73 -6.99 -12.36
CA HIS A 425 -18.94 -5.82 -11.97
C HIS A 425 -19.79 -4.93 -11.07
N SER A 426 -19.22 -4.38 -10.01
CA SER A 426 -19.96 -3.56 -9.06
C SER A 426 -19.28 -2.22 -8.76
N ASP A 427 -20.09 -1.26 -8.34
CA ASP A 427 -19.65 -0.09 -7.59
C ASP A 427 -20.42 0.01 -6.27
N VAL A 428 -20.28 1.13 -5.58
CA VAL A 428 -20.94 1.40 -4.29
C VAL A 428 -22.48 1.44 -4.34
N VAL A 429 -23.11 1.50 -5.52
CA VAL A 429 -24.58 1.62 -5.67
C VAL A 429 -25.19 0.49 -6.49
N ILE A 430 -24.49 -0.02 -7.51
CA ILE A 430 -25.03 -1.01 -8.45
C ILE A 430 -24.08 -2.18 -8.64
N THR A 431 -24.64 -3.38 -8.69
CA THR A 431 -24.00 -4.58 -9.23
C THR A 431 -24.56 -4.87 -10.62
N ALA A 432 -23.71 -4.89 -11.64
CA ALA A 432 -24.04 -5.16 -13.02
C ALA A 432 -23.66 -6.59 -13.40
N MET A 433 -24.65 -7.46 -13.60
CA MET A 433 -24.48 -8.85 -14.01
C MET A 433 -24.72 -9.01 -15.52
N ILE A 434 -23.66 -9.34 -16.25
CA ILE A 434 -23.68 -9.47 -17.71
C ILE A 434 -24.11 -10.88 -18.07
N VAL A 435 -25.21 -11.01 -18.81
CA VAL A 435 -25.69 -12.26 -19.39
C VAL A 435 -25.38 -12.23 -20.88
N ASP A 436 -24.47 -13.11 -21.29
CA ASP A 436 -24.02 -13.16 -22.67
C ASP A 436 -25.00 -13.97 -23.54
N GLY A 437 -25.00 -13.70 -24.84
CA GLY A 437 -25.90 -14.33 -25.79
C GLY A 437 -25.76 -13.76 -27.20
N SER A 438 -26.73 -14.05 -28.07
CA SER A 438 -26.84 -13.38 -29.38
C SER A 438 -27.13 -11.88 -29.22
N MET A 439 -27.86 -11.52 -28.16
CA MET A 439 -28.11 -10.15 -27.72
C MET A 439 -27.69 -10.04 -26.25
N PRO A 440 -26.47 -9.56 -25.95
CA PRO A 440 -26.01 -9.44 -24.57
C PRO A 440 -26.92 -8.48 -23.80
N ARG A 441 -27.17 -8.79 -22.53
CA ARG A 441 -27.96 -7.95 -21.62
C ARG A 441 -27.26 -7.86 -20.27
N THR A 442 -27.40 -6.73 -19.60
CA THR A 442 -26.86 -6.53 -18.26
C THR A 442 -28.00 -6.27 -17.28
N ILE A 443 -28.08 -7.09 -16.24
CA ILE A 443 -29.05 -6.97 -15.16
C ILE A 443 -28.42 -6.11 -14.08
N LEU A 444 -29.09 -5.03 -13.70
CA LEU A 444 -28.64 -4.13 -12.64
C LEU A 444 -29.32 -4.55 -11.34
N LEU A 445 -28.51 -4.87 -10.34
CA LEU A 445 -28.94 -5.20 -8.99
C LEU A 445 -28.60 -4.03 -8.05
N ASP A 446 -29.46 -3.81 -7.06
CA ASP A 446 -29.20 -2.83 -6.01
C ASP A 446 -28.11 -3.35 -5.07
N ARG A 447 -26.99 -2.61 -4.98
CA ARG A 447 -25.84 -3.03 -4.18
C ARG A 447 -26.17 -3.06 -2.69
N ALA A 448 -26.86 -2.04 -2.18
CA ALA A 448 -27.19 -1.95 -0.76
C ALA A 448 -28.15 -3.07 -0.34
N ALA A 449 -29.10 -3.45 -1.20
CA ALA A 449 -29.97 -4.59 -0.98
C ALA A 449 -29.18 -5.91 -0.87
N LEU A 450 -28.21 -6.13 -1.76
CA LEU A 450 -27.34 -7.32 -1.71
C LEU A 450 -26.53 -7.38 -0.42
N GLU A 451 -25.95 -6.25 -0.01
CA GLU A 451 -25.19 -6.12 1.24
C GLU A 451 -26.07 -6.33 2.49
N ALA A 452 -27.35 -6.02 2.39
CA ALA A 452 -28.36 -6.32 3.39
C ALA A 452 -28.92 -7.76 3.31
N GLY A 453 -28.43 -8.59 2.38
CA GLY A 453 -28.83 -9.99 2.23
C GLY A 453 -30.10 -10.21 1.41
N THR A 454 -30.47 -9.30 0.51
CA THR A 454 -31.65 -9.42 -0.36
C THR A 454 -31.32 -9.10 -1.82
N VAL A 455 -31.96 -9.79 -2.76
CA VAL A 455 -31.74 -9.55 -4.20
C VAL A 455 -32.83 -8.62 -4.73
N THR A 456 -32.46 -7.39 -5.10
CA THR A 456 -33.37 -6.41 -5.72
C THR A 456 -32.86 -6.01 -7.09
N GLU A 457 -33.66 -6.25 -8.13
CA GLU A 457 -33.36 -5.81 -9.50
C GLU A 457 -33.80 -4.36 -9.70
N ARG A 458 -32.89 -3.53 -10.22
CA ARG A 458 -33.15 -2.12 -10.57
C ARG A 458 -33.56 -1.94 -12.03
N GLY A 459 -33.10 -2.83 -12.91
CA GLY A 459 -33.43 -2.76 -14.32
C GLY A 459 -32.55 -3.66 -15.19
N VAL A 460 -32.78 -3.60 -16.49
CA VAL A 460 -32.02 -4.34 -17.51
C VAL A 460 -31.56 -3.37 -18.58
N ILE A 461 -30.28 -3.46 -18.93
CA ILE A 461 -29.66 -2.71 -20.03
C ILE A 461 -29.39 -3.66 -21.19
N ASP A 462 -29.77 -3.27 -22.39
CA ASP A 462 -29.38 -3.96 -23.61
C ASP A 462 -27.90 -3.68 -23.91
N GLY A 463 -27.09 -4.73 -24.02
CA GLY A 463 -25.64 -4.65 -24.15
C GLY A 463 -24.87 -5.08 -22.91
N ILE A 464 -23.55 -4.95 -23.00
CA ILE A 464 -22.61 -5.13 -21.89
C ILE A 464 -22.48 -3.78 -21.20
N ALA A 465 -22.83 -3.69 -19.92
CA ALA A 465 -22.76 -2.46 -19.13
C ALA A 465 -21.87 -2.65 -17.90
N LEU A 466 -20.92 -1.74 -17.69
CA LEU A 466 -20.01 -1.77 -16.54
C LEU A 466 -20.15 -0.47 -15.73
N PRO A 467 -20.28 -0.56 -14.39
CA PRO A 467 -20.25 0.61 -13.53
C PRO A 467 -18.82 1.17 -13.49
N TYR A 468 -18.69 2.48 -13.75
CA TYR A 468 -17.41 3.17 -13.72
C TYR A 468 -17.60 4.68 -13.55
N ALA A 469 -16.84 5.28 -12.63
CA ALA A 469 -16.89 6.71 -12.33
C ALA A 469 -18.33 7.24 -12.11
N GLU A 470 -19.10 6.53 -11.28
CA GLU A 470 -20.52 6.83 -10.94
C GLU A 470 -21.52 6.77 -12.10
N HIS A 471 -21.12 6.18 -13.23
CA HIS A 471 -21.95 6.01 -14.43
C HIS A 471 -21.92 4.55 -14.88
N LEU A 472 -22.73 4.23 -15.89
CA LEU A 472 -22.66 2.97 -16.63
C LEU A 472 -22.02 3.24 -18.00
N VAL A 473 -20.94 2.54 -18.32
CA VAL A 473 -20.40 2.50 -19.67
C VAL A 473 -21.03 1.31 -20.37
N VAL A 474 -21.77 1.57 -21.45
CA VAL A 474 -22.59 0.56 -22.14
C VAL A 474 -22.07 0.36 -23.55
N VAL A 475 -21.88 -0.90 -23.94
CA VAL A 475 -21.62 -1.31 -25.31
C VAL A 475 -22.76 -2.23 -25.77
N SER A 476 -23.56 -1.71 -26.69
CA SER A 476 -24.69 -2.44 -27.29
C SER A 476 -24.21 -3.63 -28.14
N GLY A 477 -25.10 -4.60 -28.42
CA GLY A 477 -24.79 -5.73 -29.30
C GLY A 477 -24.39 -5.33 -30.73
N SER A 478 -24.81 -4.15 -31.21
CA SER A 478 -24.38 -3.57 -32.49
C SER A 478 -23.00 -2.91 -32.43
N GLY A 479 -22.39 -2.83 -31.24
CA GLY A 479 -21.07 -2.25 -31.01
C GLY A 479 -21.03 -0.74 -30.77
N THR A 480 -22.20 -0.09 -30.68
CA THR A 480 -22.28 1.32 -30.28
C THR A 480 -22.00 1.45 -28.79
N ALA A 481 -21.08 2.34 -28.44
CA ALA A 481 -20.68 2.61 -27.07
C ALA A 481 -21.23 3.96 -26.59
N GLU A 482 -21.69 4.02 -25.35
CA GLU A 482 -22.21 5.24 -24.73
C GLU A 482 -22.06 5.20 -23.21
N VAL A 483 -22.14 6.38 -22.61
CA VAL A 483 -22.20 6.55 -21.16
C VAL A 483 -23.64 6.83 -20.78
N ARG A 484 -24.12 6.12 -19.77
CA ARG A 484 -25.44 6.27 -19.16
C ARG A 484 -25.31 6.59 -17.68
N ASP A 485 -26.34 7.18 -17.10
CA ASP A 485 -26.44 7.26 -15.65
C ASP A 485 -26.79 5.89 -15.04
N ARG A 486 -26.82 5.83 -13.71
CA ARG A 486 -27.11 4.62 -12.94
C ARG A 486 -28.55 4.12 -13.11
N ASP A 487 -29.47 4.97 -13.57
CA ASP A 487 -30.86 4.60 -13.85
C ASP A 487 -31.05 4.17 -15.32
N GLY A 488 -29.98 4.19 -16.12
CA GLY A 488 -29.94 3.70 -17.49
C GLY A 488 -30.32 4.74 -18.54
N ALA A 489 -30.41 6.03 -18.21
CA ALA A 489 -30.64 7.09 -19.18
C ALA A 489 -29.32 7.51 -19.86
N ALA A 490 -29.37 7.79 -21.17
CA ALA A 490 -28.19 8.16 -21.94
C ALA A 490 -27.66 9.55 -21.52
N VAL A 491 -26.36 9.62 -21.26
CA VAL A 491 -25.65 10.86 -20.85
C VAL A 491 -24.81 11.39 -21.99
N THR A 492 -23.96 10.55 -22.59
CA THR A 492 -23.04 10.98 -23.66
C THR A 492 -22.66 9.80 -24.56
N PRO A 493 -22.80 9.91 -25.89
CA PRO A 493 -22.32 8.89 -26.81
C PRO A 493 -20.78 8.88 -26.86
N LEU A 494 -20.19 7.72 -27.11
CA LEU A 494 -18.75 7.57 -27.33
C LEU A 494 -18.47 7.40 -28.83
N THR A 495 -17.40 8.04 -29.31
CA THR A 495 -17.06 8.06 -30.74
C THR A 495 -16.58 6.70 -31.25
N GLU A 496 -15.86 5.96 -30.41
CA GLU A 496 -15.29 4.67 -30.76
C GLU A 496 -16.30 3.53 -30.60
N SER A 497 -16.28 2.56 -31.50
CA SER A 497 -17.16 1.39 -31.48
C SER A 497 -16.43 0.10 -31.09
N CYS A 498 -17.17 -0.87 -30.57
CA CYS A 498 -16.68 -2.20 -30.25
C CYS A 498 -17.48 -3.28 -30.99
N LEU A 499 -16.98 -3.71 -32.15
CA LEU A 499 -17.64 -4.73 -32.98
C LEU A 499 -17.67 -6.08 -32.24
N GLU A 500 -18.81 -6.77 -32.28
CA GLU A 500 -19.02 -8.07 -31.61
C GLU A 500 -18.47 -8.09 -30.17
N PRO A 501 -19.03 -7.25 -29.26
CA PRO A 501 -18.46 -7.09 -27.93
C PRO A 501 -18.51 -8.40 -27.15
N ARG A 502 -17.35 -8.85 -26.66
CA ARG A 502 -17.18 -10.07 -25.84
C ARG A 502 -16.14 -9.81 -24.77
N GLY A 503 -16.39 -10.28 -23.56
CA GLY A 503 -15.48 -10.09 -22.44
C GLY A 503 -15.46 -8.64 -21.94
N SER A 504 -15.26 -8.50 -20.64
CA SER A 504 -15.21 -7.19 -20.00
C SER A 504 -14.33 -7.22 -18.75
N ALA A 505 -13.72 -6.09 -18.43
CA ALA A 505 -12.90 -5.94 -17.24
C ALA A 505 -12.94 -4.50 -16.70
N THR A 506 -12.94 -4.38 -15.37
CA THR A 506 -12.73 -3.11 -14.69
C THR A 506 -11.27 -3.02 -14.23
N THR A 507 -10.58 -1.94 -14.60
CA THR A 507 -9.19 -1.66 -14.21
C THR A 507 -9.12 -0.36 -13.42
N ARG A 508 -7.98 -0.09 -12.77
CA ARG A 508 -7.76 1.19 -12.08
C ARG A 508 -7.87 2.42 -12.99
N ARG A 509 -7.66 2.25 -14.30
CA ARG A 509 -7.60 3.36 -15.29
C ARG A 509 -8.86 3.50 -16.13
N GLY A 510 -9.78 2.55 -16.06
CA GLY A 510 -10.88 2.47 -17.00
C GLY A 510 -11.52 1.09 -17.07
N VAL A 511 -12.63 1.02 -17.78
CA VAL A 511 -13.27 -0.23 -18.17
C VAL A 511 -12.82 -0.65 -19.57
N VAL A 512 -12.72 -1.94 -19.79
CA VAL A 512 -12.27 -2.55 -21.04
C VAL A 512 -13.33 -3.51 -21.54
N PHE A 513 -13.64 -3.43 -22.83
CA PHE A 513 -14.50 -4.35 -23.56
C PHE A 513 -13.68 -5.04 -24.65
N GLY A 514 -13.78 -6.35 -24.77
CA GLY A 514 -13.15 -7.08 -25.88
C GLY A 514 -14.01 -6.94 -27.13
N CYS A 515 -13.37 -6.78 -28.28
CA CYS A 515 -14.02 -6.55 -29.56
C CYS A 515 -13.42 -7.48 -30.63
N ALA A 516 -14.14 -7.71 -31.73
CA ALA A 516 -13.68 -8.48 -32.88
C ALA A 516 -12.30 -8.04 -33.42
N ASP A 517 -12.02 -6.75 -33.30
CA ASP A 517 -10.87 -6.03 -33.83
C ASP A 517 -9.89 -5.54 -32.74
N GLY A 518 -10.06 -5.94 -31.47
CA GLY A 518 -9.14 -5.61 -30.38
C GLY A 518 -9.86 -5.42 -29.05
N ALA A 519 -9.65 -4.27 -28.40
CA ALA A 519 -10.40 -3.86 -27.22
C ALA A 519 -10.82 -2.38 -27.32
N LEU A 520 -11.93 -2.05 -26.67
CA LEU A 520 -12.35 -0.69 -26.41
C LEU A 520 -12.11 -0.37 -24.93
N MET A 521 -11.27 0.61 -24.65
CA MET A 521 -11.04 1.09 -23.29
C MET A 521 -11.76 2.43 -23.10
N VAL A 522 -12.52 2.56 -22.02
CA VAL A 522 -13.18 3.80 -21.63
C VAL A 522 -12.64 4.25 -20.28
N SER A 523 -12.15 5.48 -20.23
CA SER A 523 -11.60 6.12 -19.03
C SER A 523 -12.34 7.43 -18.75
N ALA A 524 -12.27 7.92 -17.52
CA ALA A 524 -12.90 9.16 -17.10
C ALA A 524 -11.88 10.07 -16.42
N ASP A 525 -11.87 11.34 -16.80
CA ASP A 525 -11.04 12.38 -16.19
C ASP A 525 -11.92 13.61 -15.94
N GLU A 526 -12.01 14.05 -14.68
CA GLU A 526 -12.87 15.16 -14.24
C GLU A 526 -14.32 15.07 -14.79
N GLY A 527 -14.90 13.87 -14.83
CA GLY A 527 -16.25 13.60 -15.34
C GLY A 527 -16.38 13.56 -16.87
N ARG A 528 -15.29 13.78 -17.61
CA ARG A 528 -15.25 13.60 -19.07
C ARG A 528 -14.82 12.17 -19.40
N PHE A 529 -15.66 11.45 -20.14
CA PHE A 529 -15.35 10.12 -20.62
C PHE A 529 -14.61 10.17 -21.94
N THR A 530 -13.57 9.35 -22.07
CA THR A 530 -12.81 9.17 -23.31
C THR A 530 -12.72 7.68 -23.63
N ALA A 531 -13.02 7.34 -24.88
CA ALA A 531 -12.92 6.00 -25.41
C ALA A 531 -11.69 5.90 -26.32
N VAL A 532 -10.92 4.83 -26.17
CA VAL A 532 -9.73 4.54 -26.96
C VAL A 532 -9.85 3.12 -27.51
N LYS A 533 -9.72 3.00 -28.83
CA LYS A 533 -9.62 1.71 -29.49
C LYS A 533 -8.19 1.18 -29.43
N ILE A 534 -8.02 -0.03 -28.93
CA ILE A 534 -6.74 -0.74 -28.84
C ILE A 534 -6.81 -1.92 -29.80
N ALA A 535 -6.42 -1.69 -31.05
CA ALA A 535 -6.53 -2.69 -32.11
C ALA A 535 -5.57 -3.87 -31.89
N TYR A 536 -5.97 -5.06 -32.32
CA TYR A 536 -5.02 -6.16 -32.46
C TYR A 536 -3.90 -5.78 -33.44
N PRO A 537 -2.67 -6.30 -33.25
CA PRO A 537 -1.54 -6.00 -34.12
C PRO A 537 -1.74 -6.52 -35.56
N GLN A 538 -2.64 -7.49 -35.73
CA GLN A 538 -3.03 -8.09 -36.99
C GLN A 538 -4.47 -8.62 -36.89
N PRO A 539 -5.17 -8.89 -38.00
CA PRO A 539 -6.49 -9.53 -37.95
C PRO A 539 -6.44 -10.87 -37.20
N VAL A 540 -7.31 -11.05 -36.20
CA VAL A 540 -7.36 -12.24 -35.34
C VAL A 540 -8.61 -13.08 -35.67
N PRO A 541 -8.46 -14.39 -35.95
CA PRO A 541 -9.58 -15.31 -36.15
C PRO A 541 -10.51 -15.36 -34.94
N ALA A 542 -11.81 -15.62 -35.14
CA ALA A 542 -12.80 -15.60 -34.06
C ALA A 542 -12.42 -16.48 -32.85
N ALA A 543 -11.82 -17.65 -33.08
CA ALA A 543 -11.40 -18.58 -32.03
C ALA A 543 -10.21 -18.12 -31.19
N GLU A 544 -9.44 -17.14 -31.67
CA GLU A 544 -8.25 -16.60 -31.00
C GLU A 544 -8.51 -15.24 -30.34
N ARG A 545 -9.71 -14.67 -30.48
CA ARG A 545 -10.05 -13.36 -29.92
C ARG A 545 -10.24 -13.45 -28.40
N ALA A 546 -9.89 -12.36 -27.72
CA ALA A 546 -10.13 -12.22 -26.29
C ALA A 546 -11.64 -12.09 -26.04
N THR A 547 -12.23 -13.15 -25.46
CA THR A 547 -13.65 -13.22 -25.12
C THR A 547 -13.90 -13.17 -23.61
N GLU A 548 -12.83 -13.23 -22.83
CA GLU A 548 -12.83 -13.21 -21.37
C GLU A 548 -11.49 -12.62 -20.92
N PHE A 549 -11.52 -11.76 -19.89
CA PHE A 549 -10.34 -11.16 -19.32
C PHE A 549 -10.15 -11.61 -17.87
N THR A 550 -8.94 -11.98 -17.53
CA THR A 550 -8.52 -12.33 -16.18
C THR A 550 -7.38 -11.43 -15.76
N HIS A 551 -7.46 -10.92 -14.54
CA HIS A 551 -6.45 -10.05 -13.96
C HIS A 551 -6.60 -9.99 -12.45
N ARG A 552 -5.52 -9.61 -11.77
CA ARG A 552 -5.64 -9.12 -10.39
C ARG A 552 -6.44 -7.81 -10.38
N ALA A 553 -7.37 -7.68 -9.43
CA ALA A 553 -8.08 -6.43 -9.18
C ALA A 553 -7.12 -5.22 -9.12
N GLY A 554 -7.52 -4.13 -9.79
CA GLY A 554 -6.72 -2.90 -9.91
C GLY A 554 -5.48 -2.98 -10.82
N SER A 555 -5.19 -4.13 -11.45
CA SER A 555 -4.14 -4.24 -12.47
C SER A 555 -4.50 -3.46 -13.73
N THR A 556 -3.48 -3.00 -14.47
CA THR A 556 -3.61 -2.42 -15.82
C THR A 556 -3.26 -3.42 -16.92
N ALA A 557 -2.71 -4.59 -16.59
CA ALA A 557 -2.52 -5.67 -17.56
C ALA A 557 -3.62 -6.73 -17.38
N LEU A 558 -4.21 -7.15 -18.49
CA LEU A 558 -5.29 -8.13 -18.59
C LEU A 558 -4.81 -9.32 -19.42
N ALA A 559 -5.05 -10.54 -18.94
CA ALA A 559 -4.79 -11.75 -19.71
C ALA A 559 -6.08 -12.26 -20.37
N ALA A 560 -5.94 -12.87 -21.54
CA ALA A 560 -7.04 -13.58 -22.20
C ALA A 560 -6.48 -14.79 -22.96
N ARG A 561 -7.25 -15.88 -23.05
CA ARG A 561 -6.83 -17.03 -23.89
C ARG A 561 -6.88 -16.65 -25.38
N ALA A 562 -5.95 -17.19 -26.16
CA ALA A 562 -5.80 -16.94 -27.59
C ALA A 562 -5.98 -18.23 -28.40
N GLY A 563 -7.06 -18.97 -28.13
CA GLY A 563 -7.33 -20.28 -28.75
C GLY A 563 -6.16 -21.26 -28.55
N ASP A 564 -5.75 -21.92 -29.63
CA ASP A 564 -4.65 -22.90 -29.61
C ASP A 564 -3.26 -22.26 -29.67
N ARG A 565 -3.14 -20.93 -29.80
CA ARG A 565 -1.85 -20.25 -29.93
C ARG A 565 -1.19 -19.90 -28.60
N GLY A 566 -1.99 -19.58 -27.58
CA GLY A 566 -1.47 -19.17 -26.29
C GLY A 566 -2.38 -18.21 -25.53
N ALA A 567 -1.81 -17.12 -25.05
CA ALA A 567 -2.53 -16.10 -24.29
C ALA A 567 -2.16 -14.69 -24.74
N TRP A 568 -3.18 -13.86 -24.87
CA TRP A 568 -3.06 -12.43 -25.05
C TRP A 568 -2.79 -11.75 -23.72
N VAL A 569 -1.98 -10.71 -23.76
CA VAL A 569 -1.79 -9.72 -22.71
C VAL A 569 -2.15 -8.36 -23.27
N LEU A 570 -3.16 -7.72 -22.71
CA LEU A 570 -3.53 -6.34 -22.99
C LEU A 570 -3.00 -5.44 -21.88
N ASP A 571 -2.08 -4.54 -22.21
CA ASP A 571 -1.65 -3.47 -21.32
C ASP A 571 -2.53 -2.23 -21.59
N SER A 572 -3.45 -1.95 -20.67
CA SER A 572 -4.38 -0.82 -20.76
C SER A 572 -3.71 0.54 -20.48
N ARG A 573 -2.49 0.55 -19.92
CA ARG A 573 -1.68 1.77 -19.77
C ARG A 573 -0.91 2.09 -21.05
N ALA A 574 -0.29 1.08 -21.66
CA ALA A 574 0.50 1.25 -22.88
C ALA A 574 -0.35 1.23 -24.16
N HIS A 575 -1.62 0.79 -24.06
CA HIS A 575 -2.51 0.55 -25.20
C HIS A 575 -1.91 -0.44 -26.20
N THR A 576 -1.38 -1.56 -25.71
CA THR A 576 -0.71 -2.56 -26.54
C THR A 576 -1.19 -3.96 -26.23
N TRP A 577 -1.26 -4.78 -27.28
CA TRP A 577 -1.45 -6.22 -27.18
C TRP A 577 -0.12 -6.93 -27.38
N VAL A 578 0.12 -7.96 -26.56
CA VAL A 578 1.22 -8.91 -26.71
C VAL A 578 0.62 -10.31 -26.77
N LEU A 579 0.98 -11.09 -27.79
CA LEU A 579 0.69 -12.51 -27.81
C LEU A 579 1.87 -13.27 -27.22
N VAL A 580 1.62 -14.04 -26.16
CA VAL A 580 2.60 -15.01 -25.66
C VAL A 580 2.24 -16.37 -26.26
N GLU A 581 3.08 -16.84 -27.18
CA GLU A 581 2.89 -18.12 -27.88
C GLU A 581 3.30 -19.29 -26.98
N THR A 582 2.35 -19.75 -26.16
CA THR A 582 2.53 -20.90 -25.26
C THR A 582 2.00 -22.21 -25.85
N GLY A 583 1.26 -22.15 -26.96
CA GLY A 583 0.35 -23.22 -27.36
C GLY A 583 -0.94 -23.21 -26.53
N PRO A 584 -1.83 -24.22 -26.67
CA PRO A 584 -3.13 -24.22 -26.02
C PRO A 584 -3.02 -24.25 -24.49
N VAL A 585 -3.69 -23.31 -23.83
CA VAL A 585 -3.76 -23.19 -22.36
C VAL A 585 -5.20 -23.37 -21.88
N VAL A 586 -5.37 -23.95 -20.70
CA VAL A 586 -6.69 -24.10 -20.06
C VAL A 586 -7.05 -22.86 -19.25
N ALA A 587 -6.06 -22.18 -18.68
CA ALA A 587 -6.22 -20.97 -17.91
C ALA A 587 -5.02 -20.02 -18.09
N ALA A 588 -5.28 -18.72 -18.00
CA ALA A 588 -4.27 -17.68 -18.02
C ALA A 588 -4.69 -16.57 -17.06
N ASN A 589 -3.76 -15.94 -16.34
CA ASN A 589 -4.01 -14.75 -15.51
C ASN A 589 -2.69 -13.99 -15.26
N THR A 590 -2.74 -12.72 -14.86
CA THR A 590 -1.56 -11.92 -14.50
C THR A 590 -1.82 -10.99 -13.30
N ALA A 591 -0.81 -10.84 -12.44
CA ALA A 591 -0.83 -9.86 -11.35
C ALA A 591 -0.63 -8.41 -11.82
N GLY A 592 -0.26 -8.20 -13.10
CA GLY A 592 -0.08 -6.88 -13.69
C GLY A 592 1.38 -6.52 -14.01
N GLU A 593 1.62 -5.22 -14.21
CA GLU A 593 2.92 -4.66 -14.59
C GLU A 593 4.05 -5.13 -13.64
N GLY A 594 5.15 -5.60 -14.22
CA GLY A 594 6.30 -6.12 -13.48
C GLY A 594 6.12 -7.52 -12.88
N SER A 595 4.98 -8.18 -13.13
CA SER A 595 4.72 -9.58 -12.76
C SER A 595 4.71 -10.48 -14.01
N ALA A 596 4.73 -11.79 -13.80
CA ALA A 596 4.61 -12.75 -14.91
C ALA A 596 3.15 -12.89 -15.39
N LEU A 597 2.99 -13.29 -16.65
CA LEU A 597 1.81 -14.00 -17.12
C LEU A 597 1.88 -15.42 -16.62
N LEU A 598 0.84 -15.87 -15.91
CA LEU A 598 0.69 -17.26 -15.52
C LEU A 598 -0.20 -17.99 -16.52
N THR A 599 0.25 -19.12 -17.01
CA THR A 599 -0.51 -19.98 -17.93
C THR A 599 -0.49 -21.42 -17.42
N LEU A 600 -1.63 -22.10 -17.51
CA LEU A 600 -1.78 -23.49 -17.13
C LEU A 600 -2.09 -24.32 -18.37
N THR A 601 -1.30 -25.34 -18.63
CA THR A 601 -1.46 -26.26 -19.76
C THR A 601 -2.29 -27.49 -19.38
N ARG A 602 -2.80 -28.22 -20.38
CA ARG A 602 -3.67 -29.38 -20.16
C ARG A 602 -2.99 -30.53 -19.39
N ASP A 603 -1.67 -30.64 -19.43
CA ASP A 603 -0.90 -31.62 -18.64
C ASP A 603 -0.74 -31.22 -17.16
N GLY A 604 -1.29 -30.09 -16.74
CA GLY A 604 -1.29 -29.64 -15.35
C GLY A 604 -0.04 -28.88 -14.91
N VAL A 605 0.79 -28.46 -15.87
CA VAL A 605 1.98 -27.64 -15.64
C VAL A 605 1.60 -26.15 -15.65
N LEU A 606 1.99 -25.44 -14.59
CA LEU A 606 1.87 -23.99 -14.51
C LEU A 606 3.18 -23.37 -15.00
N HIS A 607 3.07 -22.40 -15.90
CA HIS A 607 4.18 -21.66 -16.49
C HIS A 607 4.09 -20.18 -16.12
N ALA A 608 5.25 -19.53 -16.00
CA ALA A 608 5.38 -18.10 -15.78
C ALA A 608 6.16 -17.47 -16.93
N HIS A 609 5.53 -16.58 -17.68
CA HIS A 609 6.13 -15.89 -18.81
C HIS A 609 6.33 -14.41 -18.48
N ASP A 610 7.46 -13.85 -18.90
CA ASP A 610 7.67 -12.41 -18.84
C ASP A 610 6.68 -11.69 -19.78
N LEU A 611 5.93 -10.70 -19.26
CA LEU A 611 4.88 -10.02 -20.02
C LEU A 611 5.39 -9.23 -21.23
N THR A 612 6.67 -8.85 -21.24
CA THR A 612 7.24 -8.01 -22.30
C THR A 612 7.85 -8.86 -23.41
N THR A 613 8.57 -9.91 -23.03
CA THR A 613 9.35 -10.74 -23.94
C THR A 613 8.65 -12.05 -24.30
N GLY A 614 7.66 -12.49 -23.51
CA GLY A 614 7.00 -13.79 -23.63
C GLY A 614 7.86 -14.98 -23.19
N VAL A 615 9.10 -14.75 -22.78
CA VAL A 615 10.04 -15.82 -22.40
C VAL A 615 9.57 -16.49 -21.11
N GLU A 616 9.56 -17.82 -21.10
CA GLU A 616 9.30 -18.61 -19.90
C GLU A 616 10.43 -18.40 -18.88
N SER A 617 10.04 -17.96 -17.69
CA SER A 617 10.92 -17.69 -16.55
C SER A 617 10.93 -18.83 -15.53
N ALA A 618 9.80 -19.55 -15.38
CA ALA A 618 9.65 -20.67 -14.48
C ALA A 618 8.51 -21.57 -14.93
N ARG A 619 8.55 -22.84 -14.50
CA ARG A 619 7.47 -23.81 -14.66
C ARG A 619 7.43 -24.78 -13.49
N THR A 620 6.25 -25.30 -13.16
CA THR A 620 6.08 -26.27 -12.06
C THR A 620 4.86 -27.16 -12.30
N GLN A 621 4.92 -28.43 -11.92
CA GLN A 621 3.75 -29.31 -11.92
C GLN A 621 2.83 -28.90 -10.76
N VAL A 622 1.62 -28.44 -11.06
CA VAL A 622 0.65 -28.01 -10.05
C VAL A 622 -0.41 -29.07 -9.83
N LEU A 623 -1.06 -29.50 -10.91
CA LEU A 623 -2.19 -30.44 -10.81
C LEU A 623 -1.71 -31.88 -10.62
N THR A 624 -2.49 -32.65 -9.86
CA THR A 624 -2.28 -34.07 -9.61
C THR A 624 -2.47 -34.93 -10.86
N ALA A 625 -3.34 -34.49 -11.78
CA ALA A 625 -3.59 -35.15 -13.05
C ALA A 625 -3.75 -34.13 -14.19
N ALA A 626 -3.66 -34.62 -15.43
CA ALA A 626 -3.95 -33.83 -16.60
C ALA A 626 -5.43 -33.40 -16.59
N VAL A 627 -5.70 -32.20 -17.08
CA VAL A 627 -7.05 -31.64 -17.20
C VAL A 627 -7.85 -32.49 -18.19
N SER A 628 -8.91 -33.11 -17.68
CA SER A 628 -9.84 -33.93 -18.44
C SER A 628 -11.27 -33.45 -18.20
N GLY A 629 -12.15 -33.60 -19.19
CA GLY A 629 -13.53 -33.11 -19.12
C GLY A 629 -13.70 -31.64 -19.53
N ASP A 630 -14.89 -31.10 -19.25
CA ASP A 630 -15.33 -29.78 -19.70
C ASP A 630 -15.00 -28.64 -18.72
N THR A 631 -14.73 -28.96 -17.45
CA THR A 631 -14.39 -27.96 -16.43
C THR A 631 -12.90 -27.66 -16.46
N SER A 632 -12.55 -26.41 -16.80
CA SER A 632 -11.16 -25.95 -16.77
C SER A 632 -10.79 -25.43 -15.38
N PRO A 633 -9.58 -25.71 -14.87
CA PRO A 633 -9.06 -25.06 -13.68
C PRO A 633 -9.01 -23.53 -13.85
N VAL A 634 -9.00 -22.83 -12.74
CA VAL A 634 -8.96 -21.37 -12.62
C VAL A 634 -7.63 -20.98 -11.98
N ILE A 635 -7.10 -19.83 -12.41
CA ILE A 635 -5.97 -19.18 -11.73
C ILE A 635 -6.52 -17.89 -11.13
N GLU A 636 -6.67 -17.85 -9.81
CA GLU A 636 -6.91 -16.60 -9.07
C GLU A 636 -5.57 -16.00 -8.64
N ILE A 637 -5.42 -14.68 -8.70
CA ILE A 637 -4.14 -14.02 -8.42
C ILE A 637 -4.38 -12.78 -7.58
N ASP A 638 -3.71 -12.70 -6.42
CA ASP A 638 -3.68 -11.51 -5.55
C ASP A 638 -2.38 -10.70 -5.75
N THR A 639 -1.99 -9.88 -4.76
CA THR A 639 -0.77 -9.06 -4.83
C THR A 639 0.55 -9.85 -4.68
N ASN A 640 0.51 -11.05 -4.13
CA ASN A 640 1.67 -11.86 -3.72
C ASN A 640 1.57 -13.35 -4.08
N ARG A 641 0.38 -13.88 -4.31
CA ARG A 641 0.07 -15.31 -4.45
C ARG A 641 -0.89 -15.57 -5.61
N ALA A 642 -0.77 -16.77 -6.17
CA ALA A 642 -1.75 -17.32 -7.09
C ALA A 642 -2.38 -18.57 -6.48
N TYR A 643 -3.65 -18.79 -6.76
CA TYR A 643 -4.43 -19.92 -6.26
C TYR A 643 -4.95 -20.71 -7.46
N ILE A 644 -4.67 -22.01 -7.47
CA ILE A 644 -5.07 -22.92 -8.55
C ILE A 644 -5.85 -24.08 -7.94
N ASN A 645 -7.07 -24.30 -8.41
CA ASN A 645 -7.86 -25.45 -8.02
C ASN A 645 -7.41 -26.73 -8.73
N ASP A 646 -7.19 -27.78 -7.96
CA ASP A 646 -6.90 -29.14 -8.41
C ASP A 646 -8.10 -30.03 -8.07
N ALA A 647 -8.96 -30.24 -9.08
CA ALA A 647 -10.19 -31.01 -8.95
C ALA A 647 -9.90 -32.46 -8.52
N GLU A 648 -9.01 -33.15 -9.23
CA GLU A 648 -8.63 -34.54 -8.95
C GLU A 648 -7.89 -34.67 -7.61
N GLY A 649 -7.04 -33.69 -7.28
CA GLY A 649 -6.37 -33.61 -5.98
C GLY A 649 -7.28 -33.19 -4.82
N ARG A 650 -8.53 -32.79 -5.09
CA ARG A 650 -9.48 -32.22 -4.12
C ARG A 650 -8.84 -31.13 -3.26
N ALA A 651 -8.13 -30.20 -3.89
CA ALA A 651 -7.37 -29.19 -3.18
C ALA A 651 -7.25 -27.89 -3.97
N VAL A 652 -6.89 -26.81 -3.27
CA VAL A 652 -6.41 -25.57 -3.89
C VAL A 652 -4.94 -25.37 -3.53
N HIS A 653 -4.10 -25.08 -4.52
CA HIS A 653 -2.68 -24.83 -4.33
C HIS A 653 -2.38 -23.34 -4.32
N GLU A 654 -1.77 -22.86 -3.24
CA GLU A 654 -1.20 -21.51 -3.17
C GLU A 654 0.22 -21.53 -3.74
N ILE A 655 0.44 -20.73 -4.77
CA ILE A 655 1.70 -20.61 -5.49
C ILE A 655 2.29 -19.21 -5.27
N ASP A 656 3.55 -19.19 -4.84
CA ASP A 656 4.34 -17.95 -4.83
C ASP A 656 4.91 -17.72 -6.24
N TYR A 657 4.17 -16.94 -7.04
CA TYR A 657 4.59 -16.62 -8.40
C TYR A 657 5.80 -15.67 -8.45
N ARG A 658 6.21 -15.10 -7.32
CA ARG A 658 7.40 -14.22 -7.20
C ARG A 658 8.66 -15.02 -6.85
N ASP A 659 8.49 -16.30 -6.52
CA ASP A 659 9.54 -17.24 -6.13
C ASP A 659 9.50 -18.50 -7.01
N ASN A 660 9.71 -18.30 -8.32
CA ASN A 660 9.79 -19.36 -9.33
C ASN A 660 8.64 -20.38 -9.28
N LEU A 661 7.41 -19.90 -9.07
CA LEU A 661 6.20 -20.73 -8.93
C LEU A 661 6.29 -21.77 -7.80
N ARG A 662 7.01 -21.47 -6.71
CA ARG A 662 7.07 -22.39 -5.56
C ARG A 662 5.68 -22.58 -4.96
N ARG A 663 5.28 -23.82 -4.74
CA ARG A 663 4.08 -24.15 -3.95
C ARG A 663 4.32 -23.72 -2.50
N ALA A 664 3.58 -22.71 -2.06
CA ALA A 664 3.66 -22.16 -0.72
C ALA A 664 2.87 -23.00 0.26
N ARG A 665 1.60 -23.27 -0.06
CA ARG A 665 0.64 -24.03 0.76
C ARG A 665 -0.30 -24.85 -0.12
N THR A 666 -1.06 -25.75 0.50
CA THR A 666 -2.14 -26.50 -0.15
C THR A 666 -3.30 -26.61 0.82
N PHE A 667 -4.48 -26.21 0.35
CA PHE A 667 -5.73 -26.26 1.09
C PHE A 667 -6.48 -27.52 0.65
N PRO A 668 -6.46 -28.61 1.43
CA PRO A 668 -7.25 -29.79 1.12
C PRO A 668 -8.73 -29.48 1.31
N LEU A 669 -9.59 -30.02 0.45
CA LEU A 669 -11.03 -29.81 0.48
C LEU A 669 -11.78 -31.14 0.56
N ASP A 670 -12.95 -31.08 1.18
CA ASP A 670 -13.93 -32.18 1.24
C ASP A 670 -14.82 -32.23 0.00
N ILE A 671 -14.51 -31.45 -1.04
CA ILE A 671 -15.25 -31.34 -2.30
C ILE A 671 -14.29 -31.40 -3.50
N THR A 672 -14.82 -31.52 -4.71
CA THR A 672 -14.07 -31.44 -5.97
C THR A 672 -14.06 -29.98 -6.44
N PRO A 673 -12.96 -29.22 -6.25
CA PRO A 673 -12.96 -27.79 -6.55
C PRO A 673 -12.95 -27.55 -8.07
N ALA A 674 -14.13 -27.39 -8.67
CA ALA A 674 -14.26 -27.17 -10.11
C ALA A 674 -14.27 -25.68 -10.48
N HIS A 675 -14.95 -24.87 -9.67
CA HIS A 675 -15.04 -23.43 -9.87
C HIS A 675 -14.51 -22.72 -8.62
N MET A 676 -13.85 -21.59 -8.82
CA MET A 676 -13.25 -20.83 -7.72
C MET A 676 -13.20 -19.34 -8.07
N VAL A 677 -13.46 -18.49 -7.08
CA VAL A 677 -13.26 -17.03 -7.16
C VAL A 677 -12.75 -16.50 -5.84
N GLU A 678 -11.97 -15.42 -5.88
CA GLU A 678 -11.53 -14.72 -4.66
C GLU A 678 -12.52 -13.63 -4.23
N THR A 679 -12.72 -13.54 -2.92
CA THR A 679 -13.49 -12.50 -2.22
C THR A 679 -12.63 -11.86 -1.14
N GLY A 680 -13.06 -10.73 -0.57
CA GLY A 680 -12.28 -9.96 0.41
C GLY A 680 -11.45 -8.83 -0.19
N ARG A 681 -11.78 -8.38 -1.40
CA ARG A 681 -11.02 -7.38 -2.16
C ARG A 681 -11.70 -6.03 -2.28
#